data_AF-A0A6L2ZMS7-F1
#
_entry.id   AF-A0A6L2ZMS7-F1
#
_cell.length_a   1.000
_cell.length_b   1.000
_cell.length_c   1.000
_cell.angle_alpha   90.00
_cell.angle_beta   90.00
_cell.angle_gamma   90.00
#
_symmetry.space_group_name_H-M   'P 1'
#
loop_
_entity.id
_entity.type
_entity.pdbx_description
1 polymer ?
#
loop_
_entity_poly.entity_id
_entity_poly.type
_entity_poly.pdbx_seq_one_letter_code
_entity_poly.pdbx_strand_id
1 'polypeptide(L)'
;MVLVLNNAQANMKIECKNKDTQWIIDAYHLSGIQSRFEVKQDGEVKIYFERVVNIGNNQSQQQTISILTIAHRATTKLIVQLAEGGFTVDLQALRLVPLVISITPIPGSDQQSHKISALKRYIQNHTVNFKETVKYIRIVGFNPSDEQRDFSLYDLQRELFLYTASDPESIFSGTLRKNCQLLFINQEYAWYQGDWVIPMDNVSNRVHIYENIIWVSEIKSHRLLQIYLPLGHLPNIQEREKQVFTSPSTVTAPRVMSQAIIFTQQYIYDNQTIKLKYCIDLSNPEKGLALTELTDLPGGISDQLIQSGNLENLVLFMKNQVQNRLLFSQLNNIDPWKRSGNNIKPSLCNGQTDTTLSIRNRLLWPLKNSMVVKGKIVANINNRHFFSRQLKPAGIVKARHPNKNHYFFWSLVTTHNNPFDTLYVQKGNNEAKVMDLTEFGLNQADIIHLKEAFITTKQGLIYRLSDDKTLTLAGIDEAFFSNYSDWSSALTIQIMQLQARLGDATLFPEGQKKAINIASHLTILGLLQCDEQRLLPLHAWYDRDSQQFIFCKSDPDQNMIFQGLSEDRKGAWLLNDKGENNKEIGYLPVIDKAFISTLFIGSILQHEDQLPTISMLKLDAAFGAGFINAKVMKQRKKIQGNIQGLTAKGMVITVSKTADNQFSVTLCKVTPLFTYQYGTDMPRLKIALKNLCDNLSQNYRYAEMIEVVLQNNQVGWYFPSKNILLTGLIQGDNCLGFNSDRRLAYFVNNQSGVFSVNQGGIRYYIDNSSYRYRRSNNILLLNSGSLVTLDVDAHINIDVPALAIMTSIDQSIIDTFRFDLTLFNYSIIYLFHLGKGLLYATLSPEIEPEDMTITRKSGFLVVFINNKLLVINDAFKPGKTSHPVYQHQTNHNKIKFVFSHRGTISVKQLVDHYIKTIGNEINDGSIVIPIPDIDLY
;
A
#
# COMPACT_ATOMS: atom_id res chain seq x y z
N MET A 1 15.67 -26.85 38.65
CA MET A 1 15.88 -27.82 39.75
C MET A 1 15.39 -29.17 39.29
N VAL A 2 16.10 -30.24 39.61
CA VAL A 2 15.74 -31.62 39.25
C VAL A 2 15.45 -32.40 40.52
N LEU A 3 14.37 -33.17 40.53
CA LEU A 3 13.97 -34.05 41.62
C LEU A 3 13.74 -35.45 41.05
N VAL A 4 14.55 -36.41 41.49
CA VAL A 4 14.51 -37.81 41.03
C VAL A 4 13.59 -38.61 41.97
N LEU A 5 12.60 -39.32 41.42
CA LEU A 5 11.67 -40.16 42.18
C LEU A 5 12.24 -41.56 42.43
N ASN A 6 12.01 -42.14 43.60
CA ASN A 6 12.33 -43.55 43.88
C ASN A 6 11.09 -44.44 43.84
N ASN A 7 11.28 -45.78 43.87
CA ASN A 7 10.20 -46.79 43.87
C ASN A 7 9.18 -46.64 45.01
N ALA A 8 9.53 -45.93 46.09
CA ALA A 8 8.63 -45.50 47.15
C ALA A 8 9.09 -44.12 47.62
N GLN A 9 8.30 -43.08 47.35
CA GLN A 9 8.66 -41.68 47.60
C GLN A 9 7.61 -41.04 48.51
N ALA A 10 8.03 -40.27 49.51
CA ALA A 10 7.09 -39.52 50.34
C ALA A 10 6.27 -38.53 49.48
N ASN A 11 5.07 -38.17 49.95
CA ASN A 11 4.30 -37.10 49.32
C ASN A 11 5.07 -35.78 49.37
N MET A 12 4.97 -34.98 48.31
CA MET A 12 5.80 -33.79 48.11
C MET A 12 4.95 -32.56 47.88
N LYS A 13 5.47 -31.40 48.28
CA LYS A 13 4.85 -30.10 48.04
C LYS A 13 5.87 -29.14 47.45
N ILE A 14 5.58 -28.57 46.28
CA ILE A 14 6.40 -27.51 45.67
C ILE A 14 5.79 -26.14 45.99
N GLU A 15 6.54 -25.33 46.70
CA GLU A 15 6.21 -23.93 47.05
C GLU A 15 7.17 -22.97 46.34
N CYS A 16 7.11 -22.92 45.01
CA CYS A 16 8.02 -22.09 44.21
C CYS A 16 7.40 -20.73 43.86
N LYS A 17 7.89 -19.65 44.48
CA LYS A 17 7.46 -18.27 44.17
C LYS A 17 8.26 -17.61 43.03
N ASN A 18 9.42 -18.17 42.66
CA ASN A 18 10.25 -17.64 41.58
C ASN A 18 9.78 -18.17 40.20
N LYS A 19 9.48 -17.25 39.27
CA LYS A 19 9.00 -17.54 37.90
C LYS A 19 10.09 -18.05 36.95
N ASP A 20 11.35 -17.89 37.30
CA ASP A 20 12.49 -18.29 36.48
C ASP A 20 12.94 -19.73 36.76
N THR A 21 12.44 -20.34 37.83
CA THR A 21 12.78 -21.71 38.21
C THR A 21 11.85 -22.73 37.54
N GLN A 22 12.44 -23.62 36.73
CA GLN A 22 11.77 -24.80 36.20
C GLN A 22 12.13 -26.04 37.03
N TRP A 23 11.10 -26.76 37.47
CA TRP A 23 11.20 -28.04 38.16
C TRP A 23 11.11 -29.19 37.15
N ILE A 24 12.01 -30.16 37.26
CA ILE A 24 12.00 -31.40 36.48
C ILE A 24 11.83 -32.54 37.48
N ILE A 25 10.72 -33.28 37.39
CA ILE A 25 10.48 -34.49 38.16
C ILE A 25 10.91 -35.66 37.29
N ASP A 26 12.01 -36.30 37.65
CA ASP A 26 12.60 -37.39 36.89
C ASP A 26 12.26 -38.74 37.52
N ALA A 27 11.43 -39.50 36.82
CA ALA A 27 11.08 -40.88 37.12
C ALA A 27 11.37 -41.79 35.91
N TYR A 28 12.25 -41.35 35.00
CA TYR A 28 12.51 -42.07 33.75
C TYR A 28 13.02 -43.49 33.98
N HIS A 29 13.77 -43.70 35.07
CA HIS A 29 14.32 -45.00 35.46
C HIS A 29 13.29 -45.96 36.11
N LEU A 30 12.06 -45.50 36.38
CA LEU A 30 11.01 -46.31 36.98
C LEU A 30 10.03 -46.80 35.90
N SER A 31 10.11 -48.07 35.53
CA SER A 31 9.23 -48.69 34.54
C SER A 31 7.81 -48.95 35.10
N GLY A 32 6.77 -48.70 34.30
CA GLY A 32 5.38 -49.03 34.65
C GLY A 32 4.70 -48.02 35.59
N ILE A 33 5.26 -46.82 35.71
CA ILE A 33 4.66 -45.71 36.48
C ILE A 33 3.79 -44.86 35.56
N GLN A 34 2.54 -44.67 35.96
CA GLN A 34 1.58 -43.79 35.31
C GLN A 34 1.37 -42.54 36.17
N SER A 35 1.03 -41.43 35.51
CA SER A 35 0.70 -40.19 36.19
C SER A 35 -0.77 -39.84 36.03
N ARG A 36 -1.44 -39.51 37.13
CA ARG A 36 -2.81 -38.97 37.13
C ARG A 36 -2.80 -37.53 37.63
N PHE A 37 -3.51 -36.67 36.91
CA PHE A 37 -3.60 -35.24 37.22
C PHE A 37 -4.98 -34.91 37.77
N GLU A 38 -5.03 -34.28 38.94
CA GLU A 38 -6.29 -33.88 39.58
C GLU A 38 -6.25 -32.41 39.97
N VAL A 39 -7.36 -31.72 39.71
CA VAL A 39 -7.58 -30.33 40.08
C VAL A 39 -8.74 -30.31 41.06
N LYS A 40 -8.48 -29.88 42.29
CA LYS A 40 -9.53 -29.73 43.30
C LYS A 40 -10.31 -28.43 43.11
N GLN A 41 -11.52 -28.38 43.68
CA GLN A 41 -12.46 -27.25 43.59
C GLN A 41 -11.88 -25.92 44.11
N ASP A 42 -10.92 -25.98 45.05
CA ASP A 42 -10.23 -24.85 45.65
C ASP A 42 -9.08 -24.29 44.79
N GLY A 43 -8.78 -24.94 43.67
CA GLY A 43 -7.61 -24.62 42.91
C GLY A 43 -6.30 -25.09 43.58
N GLU A 44 -6.28 -26.27 44.18
CA GLU A 44 -5.06 -27.05 44.45
C GLU A 44 -4.76 -28.02 43.28
N VAL A 45 -3.51 -28.08 42.77
CA VAL A 45 -3.11 -29.08 41.75
C VAL A 45 -2.39 -30.23 42.43
N LYS A 46 -2.81 -31.47 42.13
CA LYS A 46 -2.12 -32.69 42.53
C LYS A 46 -1.78 -33.58 41.34
N ILE A 47 -0.57 -34.13 41.36
CA ILE A 47 -0.09 -35.13 40.41
C ILE A 47 0.20 -36.39 41.20
N TYR A 48 -0.52 -37.46 40.89
CA TYR A 48 -0.32 -38.78 41.46
C TYR A 48 0.61 -39.57 40.56
N PHE A 49 1.64 -40.16 41.14
CA PHE A 49 2.49 -41.16 40.49
C PHE A 49 2.03 -42.53 40.99
N GLU A 50 1.52 -43.37 40.11
CA GLU A 50 0.85 -44.63 40.44
C GLU A 50 1.48 -45.79 39.64
N ARG A 51 1.59 -46.97 40.25
CA ARG A 51 2.06 -48.20 39.61
C ARG A 51 0.93 -49.22 39.59
N VAL A 52 0.74 -49.91 38.48
CA VAL A 52 -0.19 -51.06 38.42
C VAL A 52 0.56 -52.31 38.90
N VAL A 53 0.02 -52.97 39.93
CA VAL A 53 0.57 -54.22 40.48
C VAL A 53 -0.43 -55.34 40.25
N ASN A 54 0.00 -56.43 39.63
CA ASN A 54 -0.82 -57.63 39.49
C ASN A 54 -0.84 -58.37 40.84
N ILE A 55 -2.03 -58.54 41.39
CA ILE A 55 -2.26 -59.20 42.69
C ILE A 55 -2.79 -60.64 42.55
N GLY A 56 -2.75 -61.20 41.33
CA GLY A 56 -3.26 -62.53 41.00
C GLY A 56 -4.70 -62.53 40.48
N ASN A 57 -5.17 -63.66 39.91
CA ASN A 57 -6.54 -63.84 39.36
C ASN A 57 -7.00 -62.82 38.31
N ASN A 58 -6.12 -62.37 37.41
CA ASN A 58 -6.40 -61.30 36.44
C ASN A 58 -6.89 -59.98 37.08
N GLN A 59 -6.63 -59.76 38.38
CA GLN A 59 -6.94 -58.52 39.07
C GLN A 59 -5.67 -57.69 39.24
N SER A 60 -5.76 -56.42 38.84
CA SER A 60 -4.71 -55.43 38.93
C SER A 60 -5.10 -54.34 39.94
N GLN A 61 -4.20 -53.99 40.85
CA GLN A 61 -4.41 -52.90 41.81
C GLN A 61 -3.47 -51.74 41.49
N GLN A 62 -4.01 -50.51 41.49
CA GLN A 62 -3.20 -49.29 41.41
C GLN A 62 -2.61 -48.96 42.79
N GLN A 63 -1.29 -48.86 42.86
CA GLN A 63 -0.55 -48.46 44.05
C GLN A 63 0.02 -47.06 43.82
N THR A 64 -0.38 -46.08 44.64
CA THR A 64 0.21 -44.73 44.61
C THR A 64 1.63 -44.75 45.18
N ILE A 65 2.60 -44.31 44.38
CA ILE A 65 4.01 -44.16 44.77
C ILE A 65 4.24 -42.84 45.48
N SER A 66 3.67 -41.75 44.97
CA SER A 66 3.79 -40.42 45.58
C SER A 66 2.74 -39.47 45.02
N ILE A 67 2.38 -38.46 45.80
CA ILE A 67 1.52 -37.36 45.40
C ILE A 67 2.35 -36.08 45.44
N LEU A 68 2.41 -35.36 44.32
CA LEU A 68 3.02 -34.05 44.20
C LEU A 68 1.93 -32.97 44.24
N THR A 69 1.97 -32.13 45.27
CA THR A 69 1.10 -30.98 45.47
C THR A 69 1.79 -29.68 45.07
N ILE A 70 1.09 -28.79 44.38
CA ILE A 70 1.66 -27.52 43.90
C ILE A 70 0.91 -26.33 44.51
N ALA A 71 1.63 -25.54 45.31
CA ALA A 71 1.02 -24.44 46.07
C ALA A 71 0.92 -23.12 45.30
N HIS A 72 1.89 -22.83 44.42
CA HIS A 72 1.97 -21.56 43.69
C HIS A 72 1.89 -21.76 42.18
N ARG A 73 0.68 -22.00 41.67
CA ARG A 73 0.43 -22.37 40.27
C ARG A 73 0.75 -21.27 39.25
N ALA A 74 0.70 -19.99 39.63
CA ALA A 74 1.02 -18.87 38.73
C ALA A 74 2.53 -18.72 38.43
N THR A 75 3.39 -19.27 39.29
CA THR A 75 4.85 -19.04 39.25
C THR A 75 5.67 -20.31 39.05
N THR A 76 5.08 -21.48 39.26
CA THR A 76 5.79 -22.76 39.12
C THR A 76 5.78 -23.22 37.66
N LYS A 77 6.94 -23.61 37.12
CA LYS A 77 7.06 -24.33 35.84
C LYS A 77 7.50 -25.77 36.14
N LEU A 78 6.83 -26.77 35.56
CA LEU A 78 7.02 -28.17 35.92
C LEU A 78 7.05 -29.08 34.69
N ILE A 79 8.13 -29.85 34.53
CA ILE A 79 8.23 -30.99 33.62
C ILE A 79 8.27 -32.27 34.44
N VAL A 80 7.58 -33.31 33.97
CA VAL A 80 7.64 -34.67 34.49
C VAL A 80 8.20 -35.58 33.40
N GLN A 81 9.19 -36.40 33.74
CA GLN A 81 9.81 -37.38 32.87
C GLN A 81 9.54 -38.79 33.43
N LEU A 82 8.92 -39.64 32.62
CA LEU A 82 8.61 -41.05 32.91
C LEU A 82 9.29 -41.93 31.86
N ALA A 83 9.39 -43.23 32.11
CA ALA A 83 9.93 -44.19 31.14
C ALA A 83 9.21 -44.17 29.78
N GLU A 84 7.88 -43.93 29.80
CA GLU A 84 7.01 -43.85 28.62
C GLU A 84 7.11 -42.51 27.87
N GLY A 85 7.71 -41.49 28.47
CA GLY A 85 7.76 -40.15 27.89
C GLY A 85 7.76 -39.04 28.93
N GLY A 86 7.77 -37.80 28.46
CA GLY A 86 7.75 -36.61 29.30
C GLY A 86 6.62 -35.66 28.93
N PHE A 87 6.10 -34.95 29.93
CA PHE A 87 5.09 -33.92 29.75
C PHE A 87 5.37 -32.71 30.63
N THR A 88 4.89 -31.54 30.23
CA THR A 88 4.86 -30.35 31.08
C THR A 88 3.46 -30.18 31.66
N VAL A 89 3.40 -29.52 32.81
CA VAL A 89 2.14 -29.21 33.48
C VAL A 89 1.87 -27.73 33.31
N ASP A 90 0.83 -27.41 32.53
CA ASP A 90 0.34 -26.05 32.38
C ASP A 90 -0.60 -25.77 33.57
N LEU A 91 -0.02 -25.18 34.61
CA LEU A 91 -0.70 -24.91 35.87
C LEU A 91 -1.68 -23.74 35.81
N GLN A 92 -1.60 -22.90 34.77
CA GLN A 92 -2.54 -21.80 34.55
C GLN A 92 -3.79 -22.31 33.83
N ALA A 93 -3.61 -23.10 32.77
CA ALA A 93 -4.72 -23.73 32.06
C ALA A 93 -5.17 -25.07 32.69
N LEU A 94 -4.53 -25.47 33.80
CA LEU A 94 -4.85 -26.65 34.62
C LEU A 94 -4.93 -27.92 33.79
N ARG A 95 -3.86 -28.20 33.04
CA ARG A 95 -3.79 -29.32 32.10
C ARG A 95 -2.38 -29.87 31.97
N LEU A 96 -2.32 -31.12 31.52
CA LEU A 96 -1.07 -31.76 31.08
C LEU A 96 -0.83 -31.47 29.60
N VAL A 97 0.43 -31.36 29.22
CA VAL A 97 0.88 -31.05 27.86
C VAL A 97 2.00 -32.03 27.49
N PRO A 98 1.75 -32.99 26.57
CA PRO A 98 2.76 -34.00 26.22
C PRO A 98 3.93 -33.35 25.48
N LEU A 99 5.16 -33.72 25.84
CA LEU A 99 6.38 -33.18 25.21
C LEU A 99 7.08 -34.24 24.36
N VAL A 100 7.24 -35.44 24.91
CA VAL A 100 7.97 -36.55 24.30
C VAL A 100 7.27 -37.86 24.65
N ILE A 101 7.18 -38.79 23.70
CA ILE A 101 6.76 -40.18 23.92
C ILE A 101 7.92 -41.08 23.54
N SER A 102 8.26 -42.05 24.38
CA SER A 102 9.27 -43.07 24.12
C SER A 102 8.59 -44.37 23.69
N ILE A 103 9.05 -45.00 22.60
CA ILE A 103 8.48 -46.27 22.15
C ILE A 103 9.14 -47.51 22.78
N THR A 104 10.27 -47.33 23.46
CA THR A 104 11.05 -48.39 24.12
C THR A 104 10.27 -49.23 25.15
N PRO A 105 9.23 -48.70 25.86
CA PRO A 105 8.45 -49.50 26.81
C PRO A 105 7.17 -50.14 26.24
N ILE A 106 6.89 -50.10 24.92
CA ILE A 106 5.64 -50.66 24.35
C ILE A 106 5.76 -52.19 24.14
N PRO A 107 4.97 -53.03 24.84
CA PRO A 107 5.02 -54.49 24.65
C PRO A 107 4.54 -54.90 23.25
N GLY A 108 5.28 -55.79 22.57
CA GLY A 108 4.84 -56.44 21.32
C GLY A 108 5.14 -55.69 20.02
N SER A 109 6.07 -54.73 20.01
CA SER A 109 6.36 -53.94 18.81
C SER A 109 7.15 -54.67 17.71
N ASP A 110 7.60 -55.91 17.90
CA ASP A 110 8.59 -56.54 16.99
C ASP A 110 8.07 -57.02 15.62
N GLN A 111 6.75 -57.00 15.36
CA GLN A 111 6.19 -57.40 14.05
C GLN A 111 6.01 -56.20 13.09
N GLN A 112 6.73 -56.21 11.97
CA GLN A 112 6.92 -55.06 11.06
C GLN A 112 5.66 -54.57 10.30
N SER A 113 4.58 -55.35 10.16
CA SER A 113 3.45 -54.99 9.27
C SER A 113 2.38 -54.07 9.91
N HIS A 114 2.37 -53.91 11.23
CA HIS A 114 1.35 -53.09 11.94
C HIS A 114 1.92 -52.05 12.92
N LYS A 115 3.24 -51.83 12.93
CA LYS A 115 3.94 -50.89 13.84
C LYS A 115 3.36 -49.47 13.85
N ILE A 116 3.10 -48.87 12.69
CA ILE A 116 2.58 -47.49 12.60
C ILE A 116 1.18 -47.39 13.21
N SER A 117 0.27 -48.31 12.85
CA SER A 117 -1.11 -48.30 13.35
C SER A 117 -1.18 -48.59 14.85
N ALA A 118 -0.37 -49.53 15.35
CA ALA A 118 -0.25 -49.82 16.77
C ALA A 118 0.31 -48.63 17.55
N LEU A 119 1.32 -47.95 16.99
CA LEU A 119 1.90 -46.76 17.60
C LEU A 119 0.93 -45.56 17.59
N LYS A 120 0.17 -45.35 16.51
CA LYS A 120 -0.90 -44.34 16.48
C LYS A 120 -1.94 -44.59 17.58
N ARG A 121 -2.38 -45.84 17.75
CA ARG A 121 -3.31 -46.23 18.82
C ARG A 121 -2.71 -46.01 20.21
N TYR A 122 -1.42 -46.32 20.38
CA TYR A 122 -0.70 -46.06 21.63
C TYR A 122 -0.62 -44.55 21.92
N ILE A 123 -0.25 -43.73 20.94
CA ILE A 123 -0.20 -42.27 21.08
C ILE A 123 -1.59 -41.75 21.45
N GLN A 124 -2.64 -42.13 20.71
CA GLN A 124 -4.02 -41.75 20.99
C GLN A 124 -4.39 -42.09 22.45
N ASN A 125 -4.21 -43.33 22.88
CA ASN A 125 -4.48 -43.79 24.25
C ASN A 125 -3.67 -43.03 25.31
N HIS A 126 -2.39 -42.79 25.06
CA HIS A 126 -1.52 -42.04 25.97
C HIS A 126 -1.97 -40.58 26.05
N THR A 127 -2.47 -39.99 24.95
CA THR A 127 -2.94 -38.60 24.90
C THR A 127 -4.38 -38.38 25.39
N VAL A 128 -5.20 -39.42 25.61
CA VAL A 128 -6.63 -39.28 26.03
C VAL A 128 -6.80 -38.43 27.30
N ASN A 129 -5.87 -38.51 28.24
CA ASN A 129 -5.93 -37.77 29.50
C ASN A 129 -5.39 -36.33 29.41
N PHE A 130 -4.91 -35.92 28.23
CA PHE A 130 -4.37 -34.59 27.96
C PHE A 130 -5.45 -33.76 27.25
N LYS A 131 -5.87 -32.62 27.83
CA LYS A 131 -6.97 -31.76 27.32
C LYS A 131 -6.64 -30.97 26.02
N GLU A 132 -5.61 -31.37 25.28
CA GLU A 132 -4.99 -30.81 24.06
C GLU A 132 -4.58 -29.31 24.02
N THR A 133 -3.38 -29.07 23.47
CA THR A 133 -2.91 -27.86 22.73
C THR A 133 -1.43 -28.01 22.30
N VAL A 134 -0.97 -29.21 21.93
CA VAL A 134 0.34 -29.37 21.28
C VAL A 134 0.12 -29.84 19.88
N LYS A 135 0.55 -29.04 18.91
CA LYS A 135 0.41 -29.36 17.50
C LYS A 135 1.24 -30.58 17.09
N TYR A 136 2.38 -30.82 17.77
CA TYR A 136 3.33 -31.89 17.45
C TYR A 136 3.95 -32.53 18.69
N ILE A 137 4.04 -33.86 18.72
CA ILE A 137 4.73 -34.61 19.77
C ILE A 137 6.02 -35.23 19.21
N ARG A 138 7.11 -35.19 19.99
CA ARG A 138 8.35 -35.91 19.69
C ARG A 138 8.23 -37.38 20.09
N ILE A 139 8.51 -38.29 19.17
CA ILE A 139 8.48 -39.74 19.36
C ILE A 139 9.91 -40.28 19.31
N VAL A 140 10.43 -40.79 20.41
CA VAL A 140 11.80 -41.31 20.53
C VAL A 140 11.82 -42.81 20.29
N GLY A 141 12.82 -43.28 19.54
CA GLY A 141 13.03 -44.70 19.22
C GLY A 141 12.26 -45.22 18.01
N PHE A 142 11.41 -44.40 17.38
CA PHE A 142 10.65 -44.77 16.19
C PHE A 142 11.05 -43.92 14.99
N ASN A 143 11.17 -44.56 13.82
CA ASN A 143 11.29 -43.86 12.54
C ASN A 143 10.41 -44.52 11.48
N PRO A 144 9.47 -43.78 10.85
CA PRO A 144 8.59 -44.32 9.81
C PRO A 144 9.27 -44.47 8.43
N SER A 145 10.55 -44.08 8.29
CA SER A 145 11.24 -44.01 7.00
C SER A 145 12.74 -44.32 7.11
N ASP A 146 13.42 -44.34 5.96
CA ASP A 146 14.89 -44.50 5.86
C ASP A 146 15.69 -43.27 6.35
N GLU A 147 15.01 -42.27 6.90
CA GLU A 147 15.64 -41.14 7.55
C GLU A 147 16.24 -41.60 8.89
N GLN A 148 17.54 -41.57 9.07
CA GLN A 148 18.17 -41.84 10.37
C GLN A 148 18.03 -40.60 11.26
N ARG A 149 16.97 -40.60 12.09
CA ARG A 149 16.72 -39.61 13.14
C ARG A 149 16.64 -40.28 14.50
N ASP A 150 17.13 -39.60 15.53
CA ASP A 150 16.96 -40.04 16.93
C ASP A 150 15.50 -40.00 17.39
N PHE A 151 14.64 -39.28 16.65
CA PHE A 151 13.22 -39.15 16.93
C PHE A 151 12.39 -38.82 15.68
N SER A 152 11.10 -39.13 15.74
CA SER A 152 10.09 -38.70 14.78
C SER A 152 9.19 -37.61 15.38
N LEU A 153 8.55 -36.82 14.52
CA LEU A 153 7.51 -35.87 14.94
C LEU A 153 6.14 -36.39 14.51
N TYR A 154 5.16 -36.34 15.42
CA TYR A 154 3.79 -36.76 15.19
C TYR A 154 2.84 -35.57 15.30
N ASP A 155 2.07 -35.30 14.24
CA ASP A 155 1.01 -34.29 14.21
C ASP A 155 -0.27 -34.91 14.79
N LEU A 156 -0.68 -34.46 15.99
CA LEU A 156 -1.87 -34.95 16.67
C LEU A 156 -3.16 -34.61 15.93
N GLN A 157 -3.25 -33.40 15.34
CA GLN A 157 -4.46 -32.93 14.68
C GLN A 157 -4.76 -33.71 13.40
N ARG A 158 -3.70 -34.10 12.68
CA ARG A 158 -3.81 -34.83 11.41
C ARG A 158 -3.54 -36.33 11.55
N GLU A 159 -3.23 -36.77 12.76
CA GLU A 159 -2.88 -38.15 13.11
C GLU A 159 -1.80 -38.79 12.23
N LEU A 160 -0.76 -38.03 11.86
CA LEU A 160 0.26 -38.45 10.91
C LEU A 160 1.69 -38.15 11.38
N PHE A 161 2.64 -38.96 10.93
CA PHE A 161 4.06 -38.72 11.17
C PHE A 161 4.61 -37.76 10.13
N LEU A 162 5.49 -36.85 10.55
CA LEU A 162 6.16 -35.90 9.67
C LEU A 162 7.51 -36.48 9.24
N TYR A 163 7.55 -36.96 8.00
CA TYR A 163 8.74 -37.49 7.33
C TYR A 163 8.57 -37.34 5.81
N THR A 164 9.65 -37.62 5.06
CA THR A 164 9.60 -37.70 3.60
C THR A 164 9.76 -39.16 3.16
N ALA A 165 8.79 -39.70 2.42
CA ALA A 165 8.83 -41.08 1.93
C ALA A 165 9.88 -41.28 0.83
N SER A 166 10.49 -42.47 0.80
CA SER A 166 11.35 -42.93 -0.30
C SER A 166 10.47 -43.56 -1.38
N ASP A 167 10.05 -42.77 -2.37
CA ASP A 167 9.29 -43.26 -3.52
C ASP A 167 10.26 -43.88 -4.56
N PRO A 168 9.97 -45.05 -5.16
CA PRO A 168 10.76 -45.62 -6.26
C PRO A 168 11.06 -44.67 -7.41
N GLU A 169 10.16 -43.73 -7.70
CA GLU A 169 10.32 -42.71 -8.76
C GLU A 169 11.04 -41.44 -8.28
N SER A 170 11.26 -41.30 -6.98
CA SER A 170 11.96 -40.15 -6.38
C SER A 170 13.47 -40.33 -6.39
N ILE A 171 14.19 -39.21 -6.38
CA ILE A 171 15.65 -39.18 -6.21
C ILE A 171 16.11 -39.76 -4.86
N PHE A 172 15.22 -39.91 -3.88
CA PHE A 172 15.55 -40.58 -2.62
C PHE A 172 15.53 -42.11 -2.68
N SER A 173 15.06 -42.70 -3.78
CA SER A 173 15.09 -44.15 -3.98
C SER A 173 16.51 -44.71 -3.88
N GLY A 174 16.71 -45.71 -3.01
CA GLY A 174 18.03 -46.35 -2.81
C GLY A 174 19.06 -45.50 -2.07
N THR A 175 18.65 -44.41 -1.41
CA THR A 175 19.55 -43.51 -0.66
C THR A 175 19.21 -43.46 0.82
N LEU A 176 20.14 -42.95 1.64
CA LEU A 176 19.95 -42.76 3.08
C LEU A 176 19.95 -41.28 3.42
N ARG A 177 19.19 -40.88 4.45
CA ARG A 177 19.17 -39.50 4.96
C ARG A 177 19.56 -39.53 6.41
N LYS A 178 20.51 -38.68 6.84
CA LYS A 178 21.05 -38.64 8.21
C LYS A 178 20.94 -37.24 8.78
N ASN A 179 21.00 -37.12 10.11
CA ASN A 179 20.99 -35.82 10.81
C ASN A 179 19.81 -34.93 10.42
N CYS A 180 18.65 -35.53 10.10
CA CYS A 180 17.50 -34.79 9.59
C CYS A 180 16.78 -34.03 10.70
N GLN A 181 16.59 -32.73 10.50
CA GLN A 181 15.83 -31.83 11.36
C GLN A 181 14.66 -31.19 10.59
N LEU A 182 13.52 -31.00 11.27
CA LEU A 182 12.41 -30.22 10.75
C LEU A 182 12.70 -28.72 10.93
N LEU A 183 12.68 -27.96 9.83
CA LEU A 183 12.91 -26.51 9.86
C LEU A 183 11.60 -25.72 10.01
N PHE A 184 10.59 -26.07 9.21
CA PHE A 184 9.33 -25.32 9.14
C PHE A 184 8.19 -26.22 8.66
N ILE A 185 6.96 -25.89 9.02
CA ILE A 185 5.76 -26.61 8.61
C ILE A 185 4.58 -25.64 8.44
N ASN A 186 3.78 -25.84 7.39
CA ASN A 186 2.53 -25.11 7.18
C ASN A 186 1.32 -26.06 7.08
N GLN A 187 0.28 -25.65 6.35
CA GLN A 187 -0.93 -26.44 6.18
C GLN A 187 -0.73 -27.67 5.27
N GLU A 188 0.17 -27.59 4.29
CA GLU A 188 0.32 -28.57 3.21
C GLU A 188 1.72 -29.22 3.15
N TYR A 189 2.77 -28.51 3.58
CA TYR A 189 4.17 -28.88 3.37
C TYR A 189 5.00 -28.83 4.65
N ALA A 190 6.05 -29.66 4.68
CA ALA A 190 7.07 -29.69 5.72
C ALA A 190 8.47 -29.56 5.11
N TRP A 191 9.29 -28.67 5.66
CA TRP A 191 10.66 -28.42 5.22
C TRP A 191 11.64 -29.02 6.22
N TYR A 192 12.64 -29.73 5.69
CA TYR A 192 13.66 -30.40 6.48
C TYR A 192 15.05 -29.97 6.04
N GLN A 193 16.02 -30.15 6.94
CA GLN A 193 17.44 -30.07 6.64
C GLN A 193 18.14 -31.33 7.14
N GLY A 194 19.14 -31.80 6.43
CA GLY A 194 19.94 -32.94 6.86
C GLY A 194 20.94 -33.36 5.79
N ASP A 195 21.61 -34.48 6.05
CA ASP A 195 22.60 -35.05 5.14
C ASP A 195 21.95 -36.11 4.26
N TRP A 196 22.33 -36.11 2.99
CA TRP A 196 21.85 -37.06 2.01
C TRP A 196 22.99 -37.92 1.48
N VAL A 197 22.86 -39.22 1.70
CA VAL A 197 23.89 -40.24 1.53
C VAL A 197 23.50 -41.15 0.37
N ILE A 198 24.29 -41.11 -0.70
CA ILE A 198 24.06 -41.86 -1.93
C ILE A 198 25.16 -42.94 -2.04
N PRO A 199 24.80 -44.24 -1.90
CA PRO A 199 25.73 -45.33 -2.15
C PRO A 199 25.92 -45.51 -3.66
N MET A 200 27.17 -45.58 -4.13
CA MET A 200 27.47 -45.62 -5.57
C MET A 200 27.77 -47.01 -6.12
N ASP A 201 28.52 -47.84 -5.40
CA ASP A 201 28.88 -49.19 -5.88
C ASP A 201 29.30 -50.09 -4.72
N ASN A 202 28.82 -51.34 -4.71
CA ASN A 202 29.23 -52.37 -3.76
C ASN A 202 30.70 -52.80 -3.94
N VAL A 203 31.31 -52.53 -5.10
CA VAL A 203 32.69 -52.95 -5.44
C VAL A 203 33.74 -51.97 -4.93
N SER A 204 33.47 -50.65 -5.02
CA SER A 204 34.39 -49.59 -4.58
C SER A 204 34.11 -49.12 -3.15
N ASN A 205 32.95 -49.46 -2.58
CA ASN A 205 32.50 -49.03 -1.26
C ASN A 205 32.56 -47.49 -1.10
N ARG A 206 32.23 -46.79 -2.19
CA ARG A 206 32.18 -45.33 -2.27
C ARG A 206 30.81 -44.80 -1.92
N VAL A 207 30.80 -43.77 -1.08
CA VAL A 207 29.58 -43.10 -0.62
C VAL A 207 29.71 -41.60 -0.88
N HIS A 208 28.67 -41.03 -1.48
CA HIS A 208 28.56 -39.59 -1.71
C HIS A 208 27.65 -38.99 -0.65
N ILE A 209 28.12 -37.96 0.05
CA ILE A 209 27.39 -37.34 1.15
C ILE A 209 27.20 -35.85 0.84
N TYR A 210 25.95 -35.45 0.60
CA TYR A 210 25.56 -34.04 0.55
C TYR A 210 25.16 -33.59 1.95
N GLU A 211 25.96 -32.73 2.56
CA GLU A 211 25.72 -32.31 3.94
C GLU A 211 24.80 -31.09 4.02
N ASN A 212 23.94 -31.06 5.05
CA ASN A 212 23.12 -29.90 5.40
C ASN A 212 22.20 -29.37 4.27
N ILE A 213 21.75 -30.24 3.36
CA ILE A 213 20.81 -29.86 2.29
C ILE A 213 19.40 -29.66 2.83
N ILE A 214 18.61 -28.84 2.14
CA ILE A 214 17.22 -28.54 2.51
C ILE A 214 16.28 -29.18 1.48
N TRP A 215 15.17 -29.77 1.93
CA TRP A 215 14.12 -30.28 1.05
C TRP A 215 12.73 -30.04 1.65
N VAL A 216 11.71 -30.17 0.80
CA VAL A 216 10.30 -30.02 1.17
C VAL A 216 9.50 -31.24 0.74
N SER A 217 8.63 -31.71 1.63
CA SER A 217 7.67 -32.78 1.36
C SER A 217 6.24 -32.31 1.57
N GLU A 218 5.32 -32.89 0.82
CA GLU A 218 3.90 -32.81 1.11
C GLU A 218 3.58 -33.58 2.40
N ILE A 219 2.76 -33.00 3.28
CA ILE A 219 2.43 -33.60 4.59
C ILE A 219 1.53 -34.83 4.40
N LYS A 220 0.53 -34.74 3.51
CA LYS A 220 -0.48 -35.80 3.33
C LYS A 220 0.05 -37.02 2.59
N SER A 221 0.80 -36.80 1.51
CA SER A 221 1.32 -37.87 0.65
C SER A 221 2.70 -38.35 1.08
N HIS A 222 3.39 -37.60 1.96
CA HIS A 222 4.80 -37.77 2.30
C HIS A 222 5.76 -37.65 1.10
N ARG A 223 5.27 -37.28 -0.08
CA ARG A 223 6.05 -37.22 -1.30
C ARG A 223 7.04 -36.07 -1.25
N LEU A 224 8.28 -36.34 -1.65
CA LEU A 224 9.28 -35.31 -1.90
C LEU A 224 8.78 -34.40 -3.02
N LEU A 225 8.64 -33.12 -2.74
CA LEU A 225 8.26 -32.13 -3.74
C LEU A 225 9.50 -31.50 -4.38
N GLN A 226 10.47 -31.06 -3.55
CA GLN A 226 11.68 -30.42 -4.06
C GLN A 226 12.86 -30.53 -3.09
N ILE A 227 14.07 -30.65 -3.64
CA ILE A 227 15.35 -30.44 -2.93
C ILE A 227 15.95 -29.10 -3.36
N TYR A 228 16.41 -28.33 -2.40
CA TYR A 228 17.07 -27.04 -2.58
C TYR A 228 18.59 -27.22 -2.47
N LEU A 229 19.23 -27.54 -3.60
CA LEU A 229 20.67 -27.65 -3.69
C LEU A 229 21.30 -26.28 -4.02
N PRO A 230 22.28 -25.78 -3.25
CA PRO A 230 23.01 -24.55 -3.58
C PRO A 230 23.90 -24.73 -4.83
N LEU A 231 24.33 -23.61 -5.42
CA LEU A 231 25.10 -23.64 -6.67
C LEU A 231 26.48 -24.27 -6.45
N GLY A 232 26.83 -25.29 -7.22
CA GLY A 232 28.13 -25.94 -7.11
C GLY A 232 28.35 -26.64 -5.77
N HIS A 233 27.27 -26.95 -5.05
CA HIS A 233 27.33 -27.76 -3.83
C HIS A 233 27.55 -29.22 -4.21
N LEU A 234 28.81 -29.67 -4.11
CA LEU A 234 29.23 -31.03 -4.43
C LEU A 234 29.17 -31.92 -3.18
N PRO A 235 29.04 -33.25 -3.33
CA PRO A 235 29.07 -34.16 -2.19
C PRO A 235 30.51 -34.36 -1.70
N ASN A 236 30.65 -34.63 -0.41
CA ASN A 236 31.81 -35.27 0.16
C ASN A 236 31.89 -36.73 -0.34
N ILE A 237 33.07 -37.21 -0.72
CA ILE A 237 33.25 -38.60 -1.17
C ILE A 237 34.08 -39.35 -0.14
N GLN A 238 33.50 -40.43 0.38
CA GLN A 238 34.16 -41.35 1.28
C GLN A 238 34.36 -42.70 0.59
N GLU A 239 35.55 -43.29 0.77
CA GLU A 239 35.89 -44.64 0.31
C GLU A 239 36.48 -45.42 1.49
N ARG A 240 35.86 -46.55 1.86
CA ARG A 240 36.26 -47.36 3.03
C ARG A 240 36.46 -46.50 4.30
N GLU A 241 35.48 -45.64 4.58
CA GLU A 241 35.45 -44.69 5.73
C GLU A 241 36.54 -43.61 5.72
N LYS A 242 37.37 -43.51 4.68
CA LYS A 242 38.32 -42.42 4.50
C LYS A 242 37.76 -41.36 3.55
N GLN A 243 37.92 -40.10 3.93
CA GLN A 243 37.56 -38.96 3.07
C GLN A 243 38.53 -38.87 1.90
N VAL A 244 38.03 -39.08 0.68
CA VAL A 244 38.81 -38.98 -0.57
C VAL A 244 38.63 -37.62 -1.23
N PHE A 245 37.47 -37.00 -1.02
CA PHE A 245 37.16 -35.66 -1.51
C PHE A 245 36.34 -34.89 -0.49
N THR A 246 36.73 -33.64 -0.25
CA THR A 246 35.97 -32.69 0.56
C THR A 246 35.36 -31.65 -0.37
N SER A 247 34.06 -31.46 -0.24
CA SER A 247 33.35 -30.45 -1.00
C SER A 247 33.95 -29.07 -0.73
N PRO A 248 34.22 -28.26 -1.77
CA PRO A 248 34.60 -26.86 -1.59
C PRO A 248 33.46 -26.03 -1.00
N SER A 249 32.26 -26.59 -0.87
CA SER A 249 31.06 -25.89 -0.42
C SER A 249 30.58 -26.37 0.94
N THR A 250 30.33 -25.43 1.85
CA THR A 250 29.63 -25.68 3.13
C THR A 250 28.39 -24.80 3.25
N VAL A 251 27.34 -25.31 3.90
CA VAL A 251 26.08 -24.59 4.13
C VAL A 251 25.97 -24.26 5.61
N THR A 252 25.73 -22.99 5.94
CA THR A 252 25.52 -22.55 7.33
C THR A 252 24.11 -22.86 7.81
N ALA A 253 23.91 -22.88 9.13
CA ALA A 253 22.58 -23.05 9.72
C ALA A 253 21.55 -22.05 9.14
N PRO A 254 20.37 -22.52 8.71
CA PRO A 254 19.33 -21.69 8.13
C PRO A 254 18.61 -20.86 9.19
N ARG A 255 18.14 -19.68 8.79
CA ARG A 255 17.24 -18.83 9.56
C ARG A 255 15.83 -18.92 8.97
N VAL A 256 14.89 -19.36 9.77
CA VAL A 256 13.47 -19.47 9.39
C VAL A 256 12.74 -18.17 9.73
N MET A 257 11.96 -17.66 8.79
CA MET A 257 11.07 -16.50 8.91
C MET A 257 9.63 -16.91 8.60
N SER A 258 8.66 -16.02 8.83
CA SER A 258 7.23 -16.32 8.63
C SER A 258 6.87 -16.73 7.19
N GLN A 259 7.61 -16.26 6.18
CA GLN A 259 7.34 -16.53 4.76
C GLN A 259 8.57 -17.04 3.98
N ALA A 260 9.72 -17.21 4.64
CA ALA A 260 10.96 -17.57 3.95
C ALA A 260 11.94 -18.36 4.82
N ILE A 261 12.81 -19.15 4.19
CA ILE A 261 14.01 -19.73 4.82
C ILE A 261 15.24 -19.11 4.15
N ILE A 262 16.15 -18.55 4.94
CA ILE A 262 17.37 -17.89 4.47
C ILE A 262 18.59 -18.65 4.98
N PHE A 263 19.55 -18.94 4.12
CA PHE A 263 20.80 -19.58 4.51
C PHE A 263 21.98 -19.08 3.66
N THR A 264 23.20 -19.39 4.09
CA THR A 264 24.42 -18.98 3.39
C THR A 264 25.24 -20.21 3.02
N GLN A 265 25.77 -20.23 1.81
CA GLN A 265 26.78 -21.16 1.33
C GLN A 265 28.14 -20.45 1.37
N GLN A 266 29.15 -21.12 1.89
CA GLN A 266 30.55 -20.72 1.74
C GLN A 266 31.20 -21.64 0.71
N TYR A 267 31.89 -21.07 -0.28
CA TYR A 267 32.59 -21.80 -1.32
C TYR A 267 34.08 -21.43 -1.31
N ILE A 268 34.94 -22.42 -1.13
CA ILE A 268 36.39 -22.26 -0.98
C ILE A 268 37.08 -22.58 -2.31
N TYR A 269 37.94 -21.67 -2.78
CA TYR A 269 38.80 -21.83 -3.96
C TYR A 269 40.12 -21.10 -3.70
N ASP A 270 41.27 -21.65 -4.10
CA ASP A 270 42.59 -20.98 -3.96
C ASP A 270 42.82 -20.28 -2.59
N ASN A 271 42.42 -20.92 -1.48
CA ASN A 271 42.44 -20.37 -0.11
C ASN A 271 41.60 -19.09 0.12
N GLN A 272 40.72 -18.74 -0.80
CA GLN A 272 39.73 -17.68 -0.70
C GLN A 272 38.33 -18.26 -0.52
N THR A 273 37.40 -17.47 0.03
CA THR A 273 36.01 -17.90 0.27
C THR A 273 35.03 -16.94 -0.36
N ILE A 274 34.15 -17.44 -1.21
CA ILE A 274 32.96 -16.72 -1.70
C ILE A 274 31.78 -17.06 -0.80
N LYS A 275 30.95 -16.08 -0.46
CA LYS A 275 29.71 -16.31 0.29
C LYS A 275 28.50 -16.06 -0.61
N LEU A 276 27.62 -17.05 -0.71
CA LEU A 276 26.40 -17.00 -1.49
C LEU A 276 25.21 -17.14 -0.55
N LYS A 277 24.31 -16.17 -0.54
CA LYS A 277 23.16 -16.16 0.35
C LYS A 277 21.88 -16.43 -0.41
N TYR A 278 21.11 -17.40 0.07
CA TYR A 278 19.92 -17.89 -0.59
C TYR A 278 18.64 -17.68 0.21
N CYS A 279 17.51 -17.70 -0.49
CA CYS A 279 16.17 -17.60 0.06
C CYS A 279 15.23 -18.64 -0.59
N ILE A 280 14.41 -19.30 0.22
CA ILE A 280 13.33 -20.22 -0.19
C ILE A 280 11.98 -19.58 0.10
N ASP A 281 11.02 -19.66 -0.83
CA ASP A 281 9.65 -19.17 -0.67
C ASP A 281 8.79 -20.22 0.04
N LEU A 282 8.25 -19.90 1.21
CA LEU A 282 7.36 -20.82 1.93
C LEU A 282 5.94 -20.84 1.35
N SER A 283 5.56 -19.84 0.54
CA SER A 283 4.26 -19.76 -0.13
C SER A 283 4.24 -20.47 -1.48
N ASN A 284 5.40 -20.74 -2.07
CA ASN A 284 5.49 -21.46 -3.33
C ASN A 284 6.71 -22.40 -3.34
N PRO A 285 6.57 -23.58 -2.72
CA PRO A 285 7.69 -24.51 -2.49
C PRO A 285 8.28 -25.11 -3.77
N GLU A 286 7.63 -24.96 -4.93
CA GLU A 286 8.12 -25.46 -6.22
C GLU A 286 9.07 -24.49 -6.94
N LYS A 287 9.11 -23.21 -6.50
CA LYS A 287 9.85 -22.14 -7.21
C LYS A 287 11.37 -22.19 -7.02
N GLY A 288 11.89 -23.22 -6.35
CA GLY A 288 13.32 -23.43 -6.16
C GLY A 288 14.03 -22.35 -5.36
N LEU A 289 15.35 -22.31 -5.49
CA LEU A 289 16.25 -21.53 -4.64
C LEU A 289 16.57 -20.16 -5.25
N ALA A 290 16.39 -19.07 -4.48
CA ALA A 290 16.70 -17.71 -4.92
C ALA A 290 18.07 -17.25 -4.41
N LEU A 291 18.97 -16.81 -5.29
CA LEU A 291 20.20 -16.14 -4.88
C LEU A 291 19.91 -14.65 -4.58
N THR A 292 20.22 -14.20 -3.36
CA THR A 292 19.87 -12.85 -2.89
C THR A 292 21.08 -11.95 -2.66
N GLU A 293 22.23 -12.54 -2.36
CA GLU A 293 23.47 -11.80 -2.09
C GLU A 293 24.70 -12.67 -2.40
N LEU A 294 25.71 -12.06 -3.02
CA LEU A 294 27.04 -12.60 -3.23
C LEU A 294 28.07 -11.70 -2.55
N THR A 295 29.08 -12.28 -1.91
CA THR A 295 30.17 -11.55 -1.25
C THR A 295 31.52 -12.17 -1.61
N ASP A 296 32.57 -11.34 -1.69
CA ASP A 296 33.96 -11.77 -1.88
C ASP A 296 34.25 -12.42 -3.26
N LEU A 297 33.51 -11.99 -4.30
CA LEU A 297 33.76 -12.42 -5.66
C LEU A 297 35.04 -11.80 -6.25
N PRO A 298 35.79 -12.53 -7.11
CA PRO A 298 36.80 -11.92 -7.96
C PRO A 298 36.21 -10.77 -8.78
N GLY A 299 36.93 -9.64 -8.88
CA GLY A 299 36.45 -8.44 -9.57
C GLY A 299 35.98 -8.70 -11.01
N GLY A 300 36.75 -9.48 -11.78
CA GLY A 300 36.40 -9.85 -13.15
C GLY A 300 35.09 -10.64 -13.28
N ILE A 301 34.79 -11.53 -12.31
CA ILE A 301 33.54 -12.30 -12.29
C ILE A 301 32.36 -11.42 -11.86
N SER A 302 32.58 -10.55 -10.86
CA SER A 302 31.56 -9.58 -10.43
C SER A 302 31.12 -8.67 -11.57
N ASP A 303 32.05 -8.09 -12.33
CA ASP A 303 31.72 -7.22 -13.45
C ASP A 303 31.01 -7.96 -14.58
N GLN A 304 31.44 -9.18 -14.89
CA GLN A 304 30.78 -10.04 -15.88
C GLN A 304 29.35 -10.41 -15.47
N LEU A 305 29.11 -10.77 -14.20
CA LEU A 305 27.77 -11.07 -13.68
C LEU A 305 26.83 -9.87 -13.79
N ILE A 306 27.35 -8.67 -13.52
CA ILE A 306 26.58 -7.42 -13.64
C ILE A 306 26.21 -7.13 -15.10
N GLN A 307 27.11 -7.43 -16.04
CA GLN A 307 26.89 -7.19 -17.47
C GLN A 307 25.98 -8.25 -18.12
N SER A 308 26.18 -9.54 -17.83
CA SER A 308 25.43 -10.63 -18.44
C SER A 308 24.05 -10.85 -17.80
N GLY A 309 23.88 -10.47 -16.53
CA GLY A 309 22.63 -10.69 -15.79
C GLY A 309 22.29 -12.18 -15.58
N ASN A 310 23.25 -13.08 -15.78
CA ASN A 310 23.10 -14.53 -15.64
C ASN A 310 24.24 -15.13 -14.77
N LEU A 311 24.09 -16.36 -14.28
CA LEU A 311 25.12 -17.01 -13.45
C LEU A 311 26.19 -17.76 -14.25
N GLU A 312 26.12 -17.79 -15.58
CA GLU A 312 26.94 -18.68 -16.42
C GLU A 312 28.43 -18.52 -16.15
N ASN A 313 28.91 -17.28 -16.06
CA ASN A 313 30.32 -16.98 -15.78
C ASN A 313 30.74 -17.39 -14.36
N LEU A 314 29.85 -17.24 -13.37
CA LEU A 314 30.10 -17.73 -12.02
C LEU A 314 30.13 -19.27 -11.97
N VAL A 315 29.22 -19.93 -12.69
CA VAL A 315 29.20 -21.39 -12.82
C VAL A 315 30.49 -21.87 -13.46
N LEU A 316 30.93 -21.26 -14.57
CA LEU A 316 32.13 -21.64 -15.29
C LEU A 316 33.38 -21.40 -14.43
N PHE A 317 33.43 -20.27 -13.71
CA PHE A 317 34.48 -19.99 -12.73
C PHE A 317 34.54 -21.07 -11.65
N MET A 318 33.43 -21.33 -10.94
CA MET A 318 33.39 -22.34 -9.86
C MET A 318 33.70 -23.75 -10.39
N LYS A 319 33.25 -24.11 -11.60
CA LYS A 319 33.58 -25.40 -12.23
C LYS A 319 35.07 -25.56 -12.49
N ASN A 320 35.73 -24.52 -13.00
CA ASN A 320 37.16 -24.57 -13.31
C ASN A 320 38.05 -24.69 -12.06
N GLN A 321 37.56 -24.27 -10.90
CA GLN A 321 38.27 -24.40 -9.62
C GLN A 321 38.25 -25.82 -9.05
N VAL A 322 37.33 -26.67 -9.51
CA VAL A 322 37.28 -28.08 -9.09
C VAL A 322 38.28 -28.88 -9.95
N GLN A 323 39.53 -28.92 -9.52
CA GLN A 323 40.57 -29.76 -10.14
C GLN A 323 40.27 -31.25 -9.91
N ASN A 324 39.53 -31.90 -10.83
CA ASN A 324 39.82 -33.25 -11.35
C ASN A 324 38.60 -33.92 -12.00
N ARG A 325 38.93 -34.75 -12.99
CA ARG A 325 38.08 -35.74 -13.68
C ARG A 325 37.52 -36.80 -12.72
N LEU A 326 36.73 -36.44 -11.73
CA LEU A 326 35.84 -37.40 -11.09
C LEU A 326 34.62 -37.56 -12.00
N LEU A 327 34.43 -38.79 -12.50
CA LEU A 327 33.31 -39.22 -13.33
C LEU A 327 31.99 -38.94 -12.60
N PHE A 328 31.44 -37.73 -12.74
CA PHE A 328 30.06 -37.41 -12.36
C PHE A 328 29.03 -38.00 -13.34
N SER A 329 29.46 -38.90 -14.24
CA SER A 329 28.66 -39.42 -15.36
C SER A 329 27.48 -40.30 -14.97
N GLN A 330 27.30 -40.62 -13.68
CA GLN A 330 26.20 -41.49 -13.21
C GLN A 330 25.13 -40.78 -12.37
N LEU A 331 25.30 -39.51 -11.97
CA LEU A 331 24.24 -38.72 -11.32
C LEU A 331 23.52 -37.83 -12.35
N ASN A 332 23.01 -38.40 -13.44
CA ASN A 332 22.24 -37.64 -14.44
C ASN A 332 21.00 -36.93 -13.86
N ASN A 333 20.54 -37.35 -12.68
CA ASN A 333 19.35 -36.82 -12.01
C ASN A 333 19.62 -35.61 -11.10
N ILE A 334 20.88 -35.28 -10.79
CA ILE A 334 21.23 -34.18 -9.87
C ILE A 334 22.38 -33.39 -10.47
N ASP A 335 22.06 -32.32 -11.20
CA ASP A 335 23.06 -31.38 -11.70
C ASP A 335 23.14 -30.17 -10.75
N PRO A 336 24.16 -30.09 -9.86
CA PRO A 336 24.34 -28.98 -8.92
C PRO A 336 24.72 -27.66 -9.62
N TRP A 337 24.87 -27.71 -10.94
CA TRP A 337 25.19 -26.57 -11.79
C TRP A 337 23.98 -26.09 -12.61
N LYS A 338 23.00 -26.97 -12.90
CA LYS A 338 21.78 -26.61 -13.66
C LYS A 338 20.52 -26.46 -12.80
N ARG A 339 20.29 -27.32 -11.81
CA ARG A 339 19.03 -27.31 -11.01
C ARG A 339 18.99 -26.20 -9.96
N SER A 340 20.14 -25.74 -9.50
CA SER A 340 20.30 -24.69 -8.46
C SER A 340 20.32 -23.26 -9.01
N GLY A 341 20.45 -23.09 -10.34
CA GLY A 341 21.02 -21.88 -10.92
C GLY A 341 20.13 -21.12 -11.91
N ASN A 342 18.99 -21.65 -12.33
CA ASN A 342 18.13 -20.93 -13.29
C ASN A 342 17.39 -19.72 -12.68
N ASN A 343 17.45 -19.54 -11.35
CA ASN A 343 16.70 -18.51 -10.66
C ASN A 343 17.64 -17.56 -9.87
N ILE A 344 18.36 -16.66 -10.55
CA ILE A 344 18.67 -15.34 -9.95
C ILE A 344 17.36 -14.60 -9.65
N LYS A 345 16.28 -14.98 -10.34
CA LYS A 345 14.95 -14.35 -10.26
C LYS A 345 13.82 -15.38 -10.15
N PRO A 346 13.67 -16.15 -9.06
CA PRO A 346 12.34 -16.68 -8.76
C PRO A 346 11.46 -15.49 -8.37
N SER A 347 10.14 -15.61 -8.46
CA SER A 347 9.18 -14.53 -8.17
C SER A 347 9.28 -13.86 -6.78
N LEU A 348 10.16 -14.36 -5.90
CA LEU A 348 10.62 -13.75 -4.66
C LEU A 348 11.61 -12.58 -4.84
N CYS A 349 12.46 -12.64 -5.86
CA CYS A 349 13.29 -11.51 -6.28
C CYS A 349 12.45 -10.67 -7.23
N ASN A 350 12.60 -9.36 -7.13
CA ASN A 350 11.63 -8.41 -7.64
C ASN A 350 11.24 -8.60 -9.11
N GLY A 351 10.07 -9.22 -9.38
CA GLY A 351 9.60 -9.48 -10.74
C GLY A 351 9.31 -8.20 -11.56
N GLN A 352 9.26 -7.03 -10.91
CA GLN A 352 9.05 -5.75 -11.59
C GLN A 352 10.37 -5.13 -12.08
N THR A 353 11.54 -5.60 -11.62
CA THR A 353 12.82 -4.95 -11.91
C THR A 353 14.03 -5.89 -11.91
N ASP A 354 14.99 -5.62 -12.80
CA ASP A 354 16.25 -6.34 -12.94
C ASP A 354 17.41 -5.69 -12.15
N THR A 355 17.08 -4.94 -11.11
CA THR A 355 18.04 -4.15 -10.35
C THR A 355 19.13 -5.02 -9.73
N THR A 356 20.38 -4.58 -9.84
CA THR A 356 21.51 -5.17 -9.12
C THR A 356 22.19 -4.09 -8.29
N LEU A 357 22.34 -4.31 -6.99
CA LEU A 357 23.03 -3.40 -6.08
C LEU A 357 24.46 -3.87 -5.89
N SER A 358 25.43 -3.00 -6.13
CA SER A 358 26.84 -3.27 -5.85
C SER A 358 27.29 -2.43 -4.66
N ILE A 359 27.70 -3.13 -3.60
CA ILE A 359 28.23 -2.55 -2.36
C ILE A 359 29.61 -3.14 -2.12
N ARG A 360 30.66 -2.46 -2.58
CA ARG A 360 32.05 -2.97 -2.53
C ARG A 360 32.16 -4.35 -3.22
N ASN A 361 32.63 -5.35 -2.50
CA ASN A 361 32.74 -6.77 -2.88
C ASN A 361 31.41 -7.54 -2.77
N ARG A 362 30.29 -6.85 -2.52
CA ARG A 362 28.96 -7.46 -2.41
C ARG A 362 28.07 -7.10 -3.58
N LEU A 363 27.40 -8.09 -4.12
CA LEU A 363 26.30 -7.93 -5.07
C LEU A 363 25.01 -8.38 -4.40
N LEU A 364 23.96 -7.56 -4.48
CA LEU A 364 22.66 -7.85 -3.88
C LEU A 364 21.55 -7.70 -4.91
N TRP A 365 20.57 -8.61 -4.85
CA TRP A 365 19.33 -8.52 -5.60
C TRP A 365 18.18 -8.14 -4.67
N PRO A 366 17.41 -7.09 -4.99
CA PRO A 366 16.31 -6.67 -4.14
C PRO A 366 15.18 -7.71 -4.12
N LEU A 367 14.63 -7.92 -2.93
CA LEU A 367 13.45 -8.75 -2.71
C LEU A 367 12.21 -8.14 -3.40
N LYS A 368 11.17 -8.97 -3.58
CA LYS A 368 9.89 -8.58 -4.18
C LYS A 368 9.36 -7.29 -3.57
N ASN A 369 8.90 -6.38 -4.43
CA ASN A 369 8.33 -5.06 -4.11
C ASN A 369 9.25 -4.08 -3.36
N SER A 370 10.50 -4.45 -3.03
CA SER A 370 11.40 -3.58 -2.27
C SER A 370 12.05 -2.46 -3.10
N MET A 371 12.05 -2.57 -4.43
CA MET A 371 12.65 -1.60 -5.35
C MET A 371 11.91 -1.57 -6.69
N VAL A 372 11.87 -0.42 -7.38
CA VAL A 372 11.14 -0.28 -8.66
C VAL A 372 12.00 0.39 -9.74
N VAL A 373 13.32 0.44 -9.54
CA VAL A 373 14.29 1.12 -10.44
C VAL A 373 15.14 0.06 -11.12
N LYS A 374 15.23 0.06 -12.46
CA LYS A 374 15.98 -0.93 -13.24
C LYS A 374 17.49 -0.62 -13.31
N GLY A 375 18.31 -1.66 -13.55
CA GLY A 375 19.76 -1.53 -13.79
C GLY A 375 20.68 -1.62 -12.57
N LYS A 376 21.98 -1.31 -12.77
CA LYS A 376 23.05 -1.37 -11.75
C LYS A 376 23.05 -0.11 -10.88
N ILE A 377 23.04 -0.29 -9.56
CA ILE A 377 23.23 0.80 -8.60
C ILE A 377 24.49 0.50 -7.79
N VAL A 378 25.46 1.42 -7.79
CA VAL A 378 26.72 1.29 -7.06
C VAL A 378 26.70 2.20 -5.84
N ALA A 379 27.04 1.67 -4.66
CA ALA A 379 27.19 2.48 -3.45
C ALA A 379 28.55 3.20 -3.46
N ASN A 380 28.54 4.49 -3.79
CA ASN A 380 29.74 5.32 -3.90
C ASN A 380 30.06 5.99 -2.56
N ILE A 381 30.58 5.23 -1.59
CA ILE A 381 30.85 5.73 -0.23
C ILE A 381 32.36 5.74 0.07
N ASN A 382 32.87 6.85 0.63
CA ASN A 382 34.29 7.03 0.92
C ASN A 382 34.77 6.12 2.06
N ASN A 383 35.82 5.33 1.81
CA ASN A 383 36.03 4.00 2.40
C ASN A 383 36.79 3.92 3.76
N ARG A 384 37.10 5.03 4.44
CA ARG A 384 38.13 5.02 5.51
C ARG A 384 37.76 4.34 6.86
N HIS A 385 36.51 3.96 7.13
CA HIS A 385 36.08 3.56 8.51
C HIS A 385 35.27 2.24 8.65
N PHE A 386 35.35 1.31 7.69
CA PHE A 386 34.40 0.18 7.63
C PHE A 386 34.91 -1.18 8.14
N PHE A 387 36.01 -1.24 8.88
CA PHE A 387 36.65 -2.53 9.24
C PHE A 387 35.77 -3.44 10.12
N SER A 388 34.73 -2.91 10.78
CA SER A 388 33.81 -3.68 11.64
C SER A 388 32.31 -3.40 11.40
N ARG A 389 31.96 -2.69 10.32
CA ARG A 389 30.59 -2.17 10.08
C ARG A 389 30.05 -2.62 8.72
N GLN A 390 28.78 -3.04 8.67
CA GLN A 390 28.13 -3.52 7.45
C GLN A 390 27.24 -2.44 6.83
N LEU A 391 27.49 -2.12 5.55
CA LEU A 391 26.63 -1.21 4.79
C LEU A 391 25.44 -1.98 4.19
N LYS A 392 24.21 -1.47 4.34
CA LYS A 392 22.96 -2.08 3.85
C LYS A 392 22.15 -1.05 3.06
N PRO A 393 21.39 -1.48 2.04
CA PRO A 393 20.43 -0.61 1.38
C PRO A 393 19.31 -0.23 2.36
N ALA A 394 19.04 1.06 2.47
CA ALA A 394 18.07 1.64 3.39
C ALA A 394 16.78 2.07 2.66
N GLY A 395 16.87 2.42 1.38
CA GLY A 395 15.70 2.72 0.55
C GLY A 395 16.03 3.49 -0.73
N ILE A 396 15.02 3.69 -1.58
CA ILE A 396 15.12 4.43 -2.84
C ILE A 396 13.94 5.39 -2.97
N VAL A 397 14.22 6.64 -3.33
CA VAL A 397 13.20 7.61 -3.71
C VAL A 397 13.35 7.95 -5.19
N LYS A 398 12.34 7.60 -5.99
CA LYS A 398 12.31 7.93 -7.42
C LYS A 398 12.21 9.45 -7.61
N ALA A 399 13.07 10.01 -8.45
CA ALA A 399 12.95 11.39 -8.87
C ALA A 399 11.65 11.61 -9.67
N ARG A 400 11.06 12.80 -9.54
CA ARG A 400 9.80 13.18 -10.21
C ARG A 400 9.90 13.29 -11.76
N HIS A 401 11.11 13.36 -12.31
CA HIS A 401 11.35 13.40 -13.75
C HIS A 401 12.26 12.25 -14.16
N PRO A 402 12.01 11.59 -15.30
CA PRO A 402 12.85 10.49 -15.81
C PRO A 402 14.33 10.91 -15.98
N ASN A 403 14.56 12.20 -16.28
CA ASN A 403 15.89 12.75 -16.51
C ASN A 403 16.62 13.20 -15.23
N LYS A 404 16.00 13.00 -14.04
CA LYS A 404 16.63 13.33 -12.75
C LYS A 404 17.09 12.06 -12.05
N ASN A 405 18.31 12.11 -11.53
CA ASN A 405 18.92 11.06 -10.74
C ASN A 405 18.07 10.71 -9.49
N HIS A 406 17.79 9.42 -9.28
CA HIS A 406 17.13 8.88 -8.09
C HIS A 406 17.95 9.14 -6.81
N TYR A 407 17.29 9.16 -5.65
CA TYR A 407 17.99 9.17 -4.36
C TYR A 407 18.04 7.75 -3.79
N PHE A 408 19.24 7.31 -3.43
CA PHE A 408 19.53 6.04 -2.79
C PHE A 408 20.01 6.30 -1.36
N PHE A 409 19.45 5.58 -0.40
CA PHE A 409 19.82 5.67 1.01
C PHE A 409 20.54 4.40 1.42
N TRP A 410 21.66 4.56 2.12
CA TRP A 410 22.49 3.48 2.62
C TRP A 410 22.65 3.59 4.14
N SER A 411 22.39 2.51 4.86
CA SER A 411 22.51 2.44 6.32
C SER A 411 23.75 1.66 6.70
N LEU A 412 24.57 2.23 7.56
CA LEU A 412 25.69 1.56 8.20
C LEU A 412 25.22 1.00 9.54
N VAL A 413 25.45 -0.29 9.77
CA VAL A 413 25.07 -0.99 11.00
C VAL A 413 26.26 -1.75 11.59
N THR A 414 26.34 -1.87 12.91
CA THR A 414 27.39 -2.67 13.57
C THR A 414 27.00 -4.15 13.67
N THR A 415 27.98 -5.04 13.60
CA THR A 415 27.78 -6.50 13.47
C THR A 415 27.21 -7.18 14.72
N HIS A 416 27.42 -6.62 15.92
CA HIS A 416 27.15 -7.34 17.17
C HIS A 416 25.75 -7.19 17.75
N ASN A 417 24.90 -6.30 17.22
CA ASN A 417 23.47 -6.20 17.57
C ASN A 417 22.61 -5.49 16.48
N ASN A 418 23.18 -5.18 15.31
CA ASN A 418 22.60 -4.30 14.28
C ASN A 418 22.13 -2.89 14.75
N PRO A 419 22.66 -2.22 15.79
CA PRO A 419 22.28 -0.84 16.02
C PRO A 419 22.68 0.02 14.81
N PHE A 420 21.77 0.90 14.42
CA PHE A 420 21.99 1.91 13.39
C PHE A 420 23.15 2.82 13.81
N ASP A 421 24.07 3.08 12.88
CA ASP A 421 25.27 3.89 13.14
C ASP A 421 25.31 5.13 12.25
N THR A 422 25.12 5.01 10.93
CA THR A 422 25.15 6.19 10.04
C THR A 422 24.25 6.00 8.82
N LEU A 423 23.57 7.07 8.40
CA LEU A 423 22.82 7.13 7.15
C LEU A 423 23.61 7.91 6.09
N TYR A 424 23.71 7.33 4.91
CA TYR A 424 24.25 8.00 3.73
C TYR A 424 23.16 8.19 2.68
N VAL A 425 23.21 9.30 1.96
CA VAL A 425 22.34 9.62 0.84
C VAL A 425 23.16 9.83 -0.42
N GLN A 426 22.74 9.20 -1.50
CA GLN A 426 23.40 9.23 -2.81
C GLN A 426 22.40 9.65 -3.88
N LYS A 427 22.77 10.64 -4.71
CA LYS A 427 21.93 11.10 -5.83
C LYS A 427 22.48 10.56 -7.15
N GLY A 428 21.82 9.55 -7.71
CA GLY A 428 22.28 8.89 -8.93
C GLY A 428 23.62 8.20 -8.72
N ASN A 429 24.59 8.52 -9.56
CA ASN A 429 25.95 7.98 -9.50
C ASN A 429 26.94 8.89 -8.76
N ASN A 430 26.47 9.94 -8.09
CA ASN A 430 27.35 10.84 -7.33
C ASN A 430 27.92 10.15 -6.08
N GLU A 431 28.93 10.73 -5.43
CA GLU A 431 29.41 10.28 -4.13
C GLU A 431 28.30 10.42 -3.07
N ALA A 432 28.14 9.40 -2.23
CA ALA A 432 27.21 9.39 -1.13
C ALA A 432 27.72 10.29 0.00
N LYS A 433 26.81 11.08 0.57
CA LYS A 433 27.11 11.99 1.68
C LYS A 433 26.44 11.50 2.95
N VAL A 434 27.06 11.75 4.10
CA VAL A 434 26.43 11.48 5.40
C VAL A 434 25.21 12.40 5.54
N MET A 435 24.08 11.81 5.88
CA MET A 435 22.87 12.54 6.28
C MET A 435 22.84 12.58 7.80
N ASP A 436 23.15 13.75 8.36
CA ASP A 436 23.13 13.96 9.80
C ASP A 436 21.69 14.12 10.31
N LEU A 437 21.21 13.08 10.99
CA LEU A 437 19.86 13.03 11.54
C LEU A 437 19.69 13.94 12.77
N THR A 438 20.79 14.31 13.43
CA THR A 438 20.74 15.24 14.58
C THR A 438 20.31 16.64 14.14
N GLU A 439 20.59 17.03 12.89
CA GLU A 439 20.08 18.28 12.32
C GLU A 439 18.54 18.31 12.28
N PHE A 440 17.87 17.17 12.29
CA PHE A 440 16.40 17.06 12.39
C PHE A 440 15.92 16.83 13.83
N GLY A 441 16.81 16.84 14.82
CA GLY A 441 16.48 16.53 16.22
C GLY A 441 16.31 15.03 16.50
N LEU A 442 16.80 14.15 15.61
CA LEU A 442 16.75 12.69 15.81
C LEU A 442 18.11 12.15 16.24
N ASN A 443 18.14 11.50 17.40
CA ASN A 443 19.35 10.83 17.88
C ASN A 443 19.49 9.47 17.20
N GLN A 444 20.71 9.12 16.78
CA GLN A 444 20.98 7.85 16.10
C GLN A 444 20.66 6.64 17.00
N ALA A 445 20.86 6.81 18.32
CA ALA A 445 20.53 5.80 19.32
C ALA A 445 19.01 5.51 19.44
N ASP A 446 18.15 6.40 18.93
CA ASP A 446 16.70 6.25 18.97
C ASP A 446 16.16 5.48 17.77
N ILE A 447 16.99 5.17 16.77
CA ILE A 447 16.57 4.50 15.54
C ILE A 447 16.59 2.99 15.75
N ILE A 448 15.43 2.35 15.64
CA ILE A 448 15.29 0.89 15.74
C ILE A 448 15.68 0.25 14.40
N HIS A 449 15.09 0.74 13.31
CA HIS A 449 15.36 0.22 11.98
C HIS A 449 15.13 1.27 10.89
N LEU A 450 15.81 1.07 9.76
CA LEU A 450 15.65 1.88 8.56
C LEU A 450 15.42 0.95 7.38
N LYS A 451 14.24 1.03 6.76
CA LYS A 451 13.83 0.15 5.67
C LYS A 451 12.93 0.91 4.70
N GLU A 452 13.10 0.67 3.39
CA GLU A 452 12.27 1.26 2.32
C GLU A 452 12.16 2.80 2.39
N ALA A 453 13.25 3.46 2.80
CA ALA A 453 13.33 4.92 3.00
C ALA A 453 12.44 5.43 4.15
N PHE A 454 12.06 4.55 5.09
CA PHE A 454 11.43 4.90 6.35
C PHE A 454 12.39 4.65 7.51
N ILE A 455 12.41 5.58 8.47
CA ILE A 455 13.10 5.50 9.76
C ILE A 455 12.02 5.26 10.82
N THR A 456 12.18 4.20 11.60
CA THR A 456 11.32 3.90 12.75
C THR A 456 12.10 4.10 14.04
N THR A 457 11.53 4.87 14.96
CA THR A 457 12.17 5.27 16.22
C THR A 457 11.65 4.49 17.42
N LYS A 458 12.39 4.52 18.53
CA LYS A 458 11.99 3.93 19.83
C LYS A 458 10.72 4.54 20.40
N GLN A 459 10.43 5.81 20.09
CA GLN A 459 9.17 6.43 20.49
C GLN A 459 7.99 5.99 19.61
N GLY A 460 8.23 5.19 18.57
CA GLY A 460 7.21 4.71 17.63
C GLY A 460 6.82 5.72 16.56
N LEU A 461 7.67 6.72 16.29
CA LEU A 461 7.49 7.65 15.17
C LEU A 461 8.12 7.10 13.89
N ILE A 462 7.39 7.20 12.78
CA ILE A 462 7.83 6.75 11.45
C ILE A 462 8.08 7.96 10.56
N TYR A 463 9.33 8.13 10.14
CA TYR A 463 9.74 9.21 9.25
C TYR A 463 10.12 8.70 7.86
N ARG A 464 9.61 9.34 6.82
CA ARG A 464 9.96 9.09 5.43
C ARG A 464 11.07 10.02 4.95
N LEU A 465 12.11 9.43 4.40
CA LEU A 465 13.18 10.11 3.67
C LEU A 465 12.70 10.46 2.26
N SER A 466 12.93 11.69 1.81
CA SER A 466 12.55 12.12 0.45
C SER A 466 13.75 12.51 -0.40
N ASP A 467 14.75 13.14 0.20
CA ASP A 467 16.02 13.52 -0.41
C ASP A 467 17.07 13.75 0.71
N ASP A 468 18.18 14.41 0.38
CA ASP A 468 19.29 14.69 1.30
C ASP A 468 18.98 15.77 2.37
N LYS A 469 17.83 16.45 2.25
CA LYS A 469 17.46 17.59 3.11
C LYS A 469 16.07 17.49 3.70
N THR A 470 15.30 16.49 3.31
CA THR A 470 13.89 16.41 3.61
C THR A 470 13.54 15.12 4.33
N LEU A 471 13.13 15.28 5.58
CA LEU A 471 12.52 14.25 6.40
C LEU A 471 11.05 14.59 6.63
N THR A 472 10.16 13.61 6.51
CA THR A 472 8.71 13.81 6.67
C THR A 472 8.14 12.83 7.68
N LEU A 473 7.46 13.28 8.72
CA LEU A 473 6.65 12.40 9.58
C LEU A 473 5.54 11.79 8.73
N ALA A 474 5.57 10.45 8.61
CA ALA A 474 4.69 9.68 7.75
C ALA A 474 3.71 8.80 8.54
N GLY A 475 3.98 8.51 9.81
CA GLY A 475 3.12 7.67 10.62
C GLY A 475 3.64 7.42 12.02
N ILE A 476 2.93 6.55 12.72
CA ILE A 476 3.31 5.99 14.03
C ILE A 476 3.14 4.46 14.03
N ASP A 477 3.84 3.77 14.93
CA ASP A 477 3.76 2.32 15.12
C ASP A 477 3.31 1.92 16.54
N GLU A 478 3.34 0.61 16.82
CA GLU A 478 2.93 0.01 18.09
C GLU A 478 3.64 0.56 19.33
N ALA A 479 4.92 0.92 19.20
CA ALA A 479 5.70 1.45 20.32
C ALA A 479 5.15 2.79 20.80
N PHE A 480 4.49 3.56 19.90
CA PHE A 480 3.86 4.82 20.26
C PHE A 480 2.73 4.61 21.29
N PHE A 481 1.87 3.60 21.10
CA PHE A 481 0.77 3.31 22.04
C PHE A 481 1.27 2.80 23.39
N SER A 482 2.42 2.11 23.40
CA SER A 482 3.05 1.65 24.64
C SER A 482 3.60 2.80 25.48
N ASN A 483 4.02 3.89 24.82
CA ASN A 483 4.58 5.07 25.47
C ASN A 483 3.53 6.09 25.91
N TYR A 484 2.35 6.11 25.28
CA TYR A 484 1.29 7.08 25.52
C TYR A 484 -0.07 6.41 25.70
N SER A 485 -0.61 6.46 26.93
CA SER A 485 -1.93 5.92 27.23
C SER A 485 -3.06 6.62 26.48
N ASP A 486 -3.01 7.96 26.35
CA ASP A 486 -3.84 8.74 25.42
C ASP A 486 -3.02 9.13 24.18
N TRP A 487 -2.73 8.11 23.36
CA TRP A 487 -1.95 8.26 22.14
C TRP A 487 -2.60 9.23 21.14
N SER A 488 -3.93 9.36 21.12
CA SER A 488 -4.65 10.19 20.15
C SER A 488 -4.40 11.69 20.39
N SER A 489 -4.45 12.09 21.66
CA SER A 489 -4.09 13.44 22.09
C SER A 489 -2.60 13.69 21.94
N ALA A 490 -1.75 12.73 22.35
CA ALA A 490 -0.30 12.84 22.20
C ALA A 490 0.13 13.04 20.73
N LEU A 491 -0.46 12.29 19.80
CA LEU A 491 -0.20 12.44 18.37
C LEU A 491 -0.61 13.83 17.86
N THR A 492 -1.78 14.32 18.27
CA THR A 492 -2.24 15.67 17.89
C THR A 492 -1.26 16.74 18.38
N ILE A 493 -0.82 16.65 19.64
CA ILE A 493 0.14 17.59 20.24
C ILE A 493 1.46 17.54 19.48
N GLN A 494 1.98 16.34 19.17
CA GLN A 494 3.21 16.17 18.41
C GLN A 494 3.13 16.82 17.03
N ILE A 495 2.00 16.67 16.33
CA ILE A 495 1.77 17.28 15.02
C ILE A 495 1.71 18.80 15.14
N MET A 496 1.00 19.34 16.15
CA MET A 496 0.94 20.78 16.39
C MET A 496 2.33 21.38 16.66
N GLN A 497 3.15 20.70 17.47
CA GLN A 497 4.53 21.14 17.75
C GLN A 497 5.39 21.15 16.47
N LEU A 498 5.30 20.10 15.64
CA LEU A 498 6.02 20.05 14.37
C LEU A 498 5.52 21.12 13.38
N GLN A 499 4.21 21.40 13.35
CA GLN A 499 3.63 22.48 12.53
C GLN A 499 4.14 23.85 12.96
N ALA A 500 4.21 24.12 14.26
CA ALA A 500 4.76 25.36 14.79
C ALA A 500 6.23 25.55 14.37
N ARG A 501 7.04 24.48 14.48
CA ARG A 501 8.45 24.48 14.06
C ARG A 501 8.65 24.66 12.55
N LEU A 502 7.70 24.25 11.72
CA LEU A 502 7.74 24.53 10.27
C LEU A 502 7.52 26.01 9.96
N GLY A 503 6.78 26.73 10.82
CA GLY A 503 6.51 28.16 10.68
C GLY A 503 7.58 29.05 11.32
N ASP A 504 8.27 28.56 12.36
CA ASP A 504 9.26 29.32 13.11
C ASP A 504 10.45 28.45 13.56
N ALA A 505 11.62 28.74 13.01
CA ALA A 505 12.87 28.03 13.31
C ALA A 505 13.42 28.34 14.72
N THR A 506 12.95 29.40 15.40
CA THR A 506 13.36 29.70 16.79
C THR A 506 12.80 28.69 17.79
N LEU A 507 11.78 27.93 17.40
CA LEU A 507 11.16 26.88 18.21
C LEU A 507 11.86 25.53 18.10
N PHE A 508 13.02 25.46 17.43
CA PHE A 508 13.82 24.24 17.33
C PHE A 508 14.43 23.88 18.69
N PRO A 509 14.29 22.62 19.14
CA PRO A 509 15.06 22.06 20.24
C PRO A 509 16.56 22.23 20.00
N GLU A 510 17.33 22.24 21.09
CA GLU A 510 18.78 22.32 21.04
C GLU A 510 19.38 21.22 20.16
N GLY A 511 20.24 21.60 19.21
CA GLY A 511 20.84 20.70 18.22
C GLY A 511 20.06 20.55 16.91
N GLN A 512 18.75 20.82 16.89
CA GLN A 512 17.94 20.79 15.67
C GLN A 512 18.19 22.04 14.81
N LYS A 513 18.49 21.84 13.52
CA LYS A 513 18.75 22.90 12.52
C LYS A 513 17.78 22.90 11.35
N LYS A 514 17.06 21.78 11.14
CA LYS A 514 16.12 21.56 10.03
C LYS A 514 14.77 21.12 10.58
N ALA A 515 13.70 21.66 10.02
CA ALA A 515 12.35 21.23 10.35
C ALA A 515 12.05 19.84 9.77
N ILE A 516 11.18 19.08 10.45
CA ILE A 516 10.60 17.85 9.92
C ILE A 516 9.27 18.20 9.26
N ASN A 517 9.12 17.83 7.98
CA ASN A 517 7.85 17.98 7.27
C ASN A 517 6.80 17.02 7.82
N ILE A 518 5.53 17.28 7.55
CA ILE A 518 4.43 16.39 7.96
C ILE A 518 3.69 15.96 6.71
N ALA A 519 3.49 14.65 6.55
CA ALA A 519 2.71 14.11 5.45
C ALA A 519 1.27 14.67 5.47
N SER A 520 0.61 14.71 4.32
CA SER A 520 -0.79 15.16 4.24
C SER A 520 -1.72 14.30 5.09
N HIS A 521 -1.41 13.00 5.15
CA HIS A 521 -2.01 12.05 6.07
C HIS A 521 -0.91 11.19 6.68
N LEU A 522 -1.08 10.81 7.94
CA LEU A 522 -0.19 9.91 8.65
C LEU A 522 -0.84 8.54 8.74
N THR A 523 -0.08 7.48 8.53
CA THR A 523 -0.53 6.11 8.75
C THR A 523 -0.32 5.72 10.22
N ILE A 524 -1.32 5.09 10.82
CA ILE A 524 -1.25 4.60 12.20
C ILE A 524 -1.17 3.08 12.14
N LEU A 525 0.00 2.52 12.49
CA LEU A 525 0.27 1.09 12.48
C LEU A 525 0.25 0.53 13.90
N GLY A 526 -0.18 -0.72 14.07
CA GLY A 526 -0.17 -1.43 15.36
C GLY A 526 -1.47 -1.35 16.15
N LEU A 527 -2.51 -0.68 15.63
CA LEU A 527 -3.86 -0.82 16.16
C LEU A 527 -4.44 -2.19 15.79
N LEU A 528 -5.21 -2.78 16.69
CA LEU A 528 -5.74 -4.13 16.57
C LEU A 528 -7.27 -4.14 16.74
N GLN A 529 -7.93 -5.03 15.99
CA GLN A 529 -9.34 -5.37 16.13
C GLN A 529 -9.49 -6.84 16.57
N CYS A 530 -10.63 -7.19 17.16
CA CYS A 530 -10.90 -8.50 17.75
C CYS A 530 -11.93 -9.27 16.91
N ASP A 531 -11.47 -10.28 16.16
CA ASP A 531 -12.35 -11.12 15.36
C ASP A 531 -12.31 -12.56 15.86
N GLU A 532 -13.44 -13.09 16.34
CA GLU A 532 -13.68 -14.51 16.66
C GLU A 532 -12.47 -15.30 17.22
N GLN A 533 -11.79 -14.74 18.23
CA GLN A 533 -10.58 -15.26 18.95
C GLN A 533 -9.20 -14.88 18.39
N ARG A 534 -9.10 -14.01 17.38
CA ARG A 534 -7.83 -13.55 16.80
C ARG A 534 -7.75 -12.02 16.73
N LEU A 535 -6.58 -11.49 17.09
CA LEU A 535 -6.25 -10.07 16.89
C LEU A 535 -5.83 -9.86 15.43
N LEU A 536 -6.53 -8.97 14.73
CA LEU A 536 -6.22 -8.57 13.36
C LEU A 536 -5.74 -7.10 13.34
N PRO A 537 -4.80 -6.73 12.44
CA PRO A 537 -4.41 -5.33 12.29
C PRO A 537 -5.59 -4.47 11.84
N LEU A 538 -5.72 -3.25 12.35
CA LEU A 538 -6.71 -2.26 11.91
C LEU A 538 -6.06 -1.25 10.94
N HIS A 539 -6.73 -0.91 9.85
CA HIS A 539 -6.27 0.15 8.97
C HIS A 539 -6.66 1.53 9.55
N ALA A 540 -5.66 2.37 9.83
CA ALA A 540 -5.91 3.67 10.43
C ALA A 540 -5.04 4.79 9.85
N TRP A 541 -5.62 5.98 9.74
CA TRP A 541 -4.96 7.19 9.25
C TRP A 541 -5.38 8.43 10.04
N TYR A 542 -4.53 9.45 10.00
CA TYR A 542 -4.82 10.79 10.50
C TYR A 542 -4.62 11.81 9.39
N ASP A 543 -5.66 12.56 9.03
CA ASP A 543 -5.56 13.66 8.05
C ASP A 543 -5.09 14.94 8.74
N ARG A 544 -3.94 15.46 8.33
CA ARG A 544 -3.30 16.62 8.96
C ARG A 544 -4.09 17.90 8.78
N ASP A 545 -4.71 18.09 7.61
CA ASP A 545 -5.34 19.36 7.23
C ASP A 545 -6.74 19.50 7.84
N SER A 546 -7.46 18.40 8.08
CA SER A 546 -8.74 18.40 8.80
C SER A 546 -8.61 18.02 10.28
N GLN A 547 -7.48 17.48 10.72
CA GLN A 547 -7.24 16.93 12.05
C GLN A 547 -8.19 15.77 12.42
N GLN A 548 -8.64 15.00 11.43
CA GLN A 548 -9.57 13.89 11.62
C GLN A 548 -8.84 12.54 11.59
N PHE A 549 -9.34 11.59 12.37
CA PHE A 549 -8.91 10.20 12.35
C PHE A 549 -9.85 9.36 11.48
N ILE A 550 -9.28 8.39 10.78
CA ILE A 550 -9.98 7.49 9.88
C ILE A 550 -9.61 6.07 10.29
N PHE A 551 -10.61 5.24 10.62
CA PHE A 551 -10.44 3.86 11.04
C PHE A 551 -11.27 2.93 10.15
N CYS A 552 -10.62 1.96 9.51
CA CYS A 552 -11.25 0.98 8.65
C CYS A 552 -10.93 -0.41 9.17
N LYS A 553 -11.96 -1.24 9.37
CA LYS A 553 -11.77 -2.66 9.66
C LYS A 553 -11.00 -3.31 8.51
N SER A 554 -10.13 -4.24 8.87
CA SER A 554 -9.32 -4.95 7.89
C SER A 554 -9.91 -6.33 7.64
N ASP A 555 -10.24 -6.62 6.39
CA ASP A 555 -10.46 -8.00 5.94
C ASP A 555 -9.13 -8.56 5.39
N PRO A 556 -8.82 -9.85 5.59
CA PRO A 556 -7.55 -10.46 5.16
C PRO A 556 -7.23 -10.27 3.66
N ASP A 557 -8.25 -10.10 2.83
CA ASP A 557 -8.14 -9.96 1.37
C ASP A 557 -8.11 -8.49 0.89
N GLN A 558 -8.15 -7.52 1.80
CA GLN A 558 -8.19 -6.10 1.47
C GLN A 558 -6.84 -5.42 1.67
N ASN A 559 -6.47 -4.57 0.72
CA ASN A 559 -5.31 -3.69 0.83
C ASN A 559 -5.78 -2.24 0.67
N MET A 560 -6.19 -1.64 1.78
CA MET A 560 -6.84 -0.34 1.78
C MET A 560 -5.81 0.80 1.78
N ILE A 561 -6.01 1.78 0.90
CA ILE A 561 -5.16 2.97 0.76
C ILE A 561 -6.03 4.22 0.85
N PHE A 562 -5.75 5.10 1.81
CA PHE A 562 -6.43 6.38 1.95
C PHE A 562 -6.08 7.35 0.81
N GLN A 563 -7.10 7.91 0.16
CA GLN A 563 -6.94 8.83 -0.98
C GLN A 563 -7.19 10.30 -0.62
N GLY A 564 -7.88 10.56 0.49
CA GLY A 564 -8.26 11.91 0.94
C GLY A 564 -9.70 11.97 1.43
N LEU A 565 -10.12 13.15 1.89
CA LEU A 565 -11.47 13.38 2.39
C LEU A 565 -12.43 13.89 1.30
N SER A 566 -13.71 13.63 1.54
CA SER A 566 -14.83 14.22 0.79
C SER A 566 -14.88 15.74 0.94
N GLU A 567 -15.62 16.39 0.03
CA GLU A 567 -15.75 17.86 -0.01
C GLU A 567 -16.31 18.44 1.30
N ASP A 568 -17.26 17.75 1.91
CA ASP A 568 -17.90 18.10 3.18
C ASP A 568 -17.15 17.58 4.42
N ARG A 569 -16.04 16.86 4.23
CA ARG A 569 -15.25 16.20 5.29
C ARG A 569 -16.05 15.24 6.17
N LYS A 570 -17.19 14.75 5.69
CA LYS A 570 -18.00 13.74 6.39
C LYS A 570 -17.53 12.32 6.12
N GLY A 571 -16.69 12.11 5.11
CA GLY A 571 -16.12 10.80 4.81
C GLY A 571 -14.75 10.84 4.16
N ALA A 572 -14.13 9.67 4.14
CA ALA A 572 -12.83 9.36 3.58
C ALA A 572 -13.00 8.51 2.33
N TRP A 573 -12.31 8.89 1.26
CA TRP A 573 -12.15 8.05 0.08
C TRP A 573 -11.01 7.06 0.30
N LEU A 574 -11.30 5.79 0.08
CA LEU A 574 -10.36 4.69 0.18
C LEU A 574 -10.23 4.00 -1.18
N LEU A 575 -9.08 3.38 -1.41
CA LEU A 575 -8.83 2.57 -2.61
C LEU A 575 -8.39 1.19 -2.14
N ASN A 576 -9.13 0.15 -2.51
CA ASN A 576 -8.73 -1.23 -2.28
C ASN A 576 -7.87 -1.70 -3.46
N ASP A 577 -6.59 -2.01 -3.22
CA ASP A 577 -5.66 -2.44 -4.25
C ASP A 577 -5.68 -3.96 -4.45
N LYS A 578 -6.51 -4.44 -5.39
CA LYS A 578 -6.57 -5.84 -5.82
C LYS A 578 -5.71 -6.12 -7.07
N GLY A 579 -4.84 -5.19 -7.48
CA GLY A 579 -3.96 -5.35 -8.63
C GLY A 579 -3.95 -4.16 -9.62
N GLU A 580 -3.20 -4.29 -10.70
CA GLU A 580 -2.89 -3.18 -11.61
C GLU A 580 -4.14 -2.53 -12.24
N ASN A 581 -5.14 -3.34 -12.63
CA ASN A 581 -6.38 -2.90 -13.32
C ASN A 581 -7.67 -3.26 -12.56
N ASN A 582 -7.57 -3.62 -11.29
CA ASN A 582 -8.70 -4.14 -10.52
C ASN A 582 -8.87 -3.43 -9.17
N LYS A 583 -8.48 -2.15 -9.08
CA LYS A 583 -8.65 -1.38 -7.85
C LYS A 583 -10.11 -0.99 -7.68
N GLU A 584 -10.57 -0.84 -6.43
CA GLU A 584 -11.95 -0.49 -6.13
C GLU A 584 -12.01 0.76 -5.24
N ILE A 585 -12.90 1.69 -5.55
CA ILE A 585 -13.11 2.90 -4.76
C ILE A 585 -14.07 2.59 -3.60
N GLY A 586 -13.62 2.87 -2.39
CA GLY A 586 -14.41 2.80 -1.17
C GLY A 586 -14.67 4.19 -0.59
N TYR A 587 -15.73 4.30 0.20
CA TYR A 587 -16.06 5.47 1.00
C TYR A 587 -16.37 5.06 2.43
N LEU A 588 -15.77 5.78 3.38
CA LEU A 588 -15.89 5.50 4.80
C LEU A 588 -16.25 6.80 5.54
N PRO A 589 -17.40 6.88 6.25
CA PRO A 589 -17.70 8.00 7.12
C PRO A 589 -16.59 8.28 8.14
N VAL A 590 -16.32 9.55 8.42
CA VAL A 590 -15.34 9.95 9.45
C VAL A 590 -16.00 9.89 10.83
N ILE A 591 -15.22 9.49 11.84
CA ILE A 591 -15.65 9.47 13.24
C ILE A 591 -15.23 10.77 13.92
N ASP A 592 -16.09 11.31 14.79
CA ASP A 592 -15.73 12.47 15.60
C ASP A 592 -14.62 12.10 16.59
N LYS A 593 -13.62 12.99 16.70
CA LYS A 593 -12.46 12.86 17.57
C LYS A 593 -12.85 12.59 19.02
N ALA A 594 -13.98 13.12 19.49
CA ALA A 594 -14.44 12.93 20.86
C ALA A 594 -14.64 11.43 21.23
N PHE A 595 -14.98 10.58 20.26
CA PHE A 595 -15.25 9.15 20.49
C PHE A 595 -14.00 8.27 20.46
N ILE A 596 -12.82 8.79 20.10
CA ILE A 596 -11.62 7.94 19.95
C ILE A 596 -11.18 7.34 21.29
N SER A 597 -11.22 8.14 22.35
CA SER A 597 -10.85 7.70 23.71
C SER A 597 -11.74 6.57 24.24
N THR A 598 -12.97 6.47 23.76
CA THR A 598 -13.90 5.40 24.13
C THR A 598 -13.82 4.18 23.24
N LEU A 599 -13.31 4.32 22.00
CA LEU A 599 -13.20 3.21 21.04
C LEU A 599 -12.06 2.23 21.36
N PHE A 600 -10.98 2.71 21.98
CA PHE A 600 -9.75 1.94 22.19
C PHE A 600 -9.37 1.81 23.66
N ILE A 601 -8.88 0.64 24.04
CA ILE A 601 -8.09 0.44 25.27
C ILE A 601 -6.66 0.15 24.83
N GLY A 602 -5.76 1.13 25.03
CA GLY A 602 -4.42 1.07 24.46
C GLY A 602 -4.47 1.05 22.93
N SER A 603 -3.95 -0.02 22.33
CA SER A 603 -3.97 -0.25 20.87
C SER A 603 -5.13 -1.12 20.39
N ILE A 604 -5.98 -1.65 21.30
CA ILE A 604 -7.01 -2.64 20.98
C ILE A 604 -8.38 -1.96 20.91
N LEU A 605 -9.05 -2.13 19.77
CA LEU A 605 -10.44 -1.69 19.53
C LEU A 605 -11.41 -2.51 20.40
N GLN A 606 -12.30 -1.85 21.14
CA GLN A 606 -13.28 -2.50 22.03
C GLN A 606 -14.70 -2.48 21.46
N HIS A 607 -15.11 -1.35 20.86
CA HIS A 607 -16.46 -1.14 20.35
C HIS A 607 -16.47 -1.18 18.82
N GLU A 608 -16.36 -2.39 18.30
CA GLU A 608 -16.34 -2.70 16.88
C GLU A 608 -17.59 -2.26 16.12
N ASP A 609 -18.73 -2.25 16.79
CA ASP A 609 -20.05 -1.83 16.30
C ASP A 609 -20.16 -0.31 16.09
N GLN A 610 -19.30 0.46 16.74
CA GLN A 610 -19.26 1.92 16.64
C GLN A 610 -18.41 2.42 15.46
N LEU A 611 -17.62 1.54 14.83
CA LEU A 611 -16.91 1.89 13.59
C LEU A 611 -17.86 1.86 12.40
N PRO A 612 -17.84 2.88 11.52
CA PRO A 612 -18.67 2.89 10.33
C PRO A 612 -18.17 1.83 9.33
N THR A 613 -19.12 1.19 8.65
CA THR A 613 -18.80 0.21 7.61
C THR A 613 -18.37 0.90 6.32
N ILE A 614 -17.32 0.38 5.69
CA ILE A 614 -16.92 0.85 4.37
C ILE A 614 -17.99 0.54 3.33
N SER A 615 -18.34 1.55 2.54
CA SER A 615 -19.18 1.38 1.36
C SER A 615 -18.28 1.25 0.13
N MET A 616 -18.39 0.15 -0.60
CA MET A 616 -17.62 -0.07 -1.84
C MET A 616 -18.45 0.35 -3.07
N LEU A 617 -17.84 1.10 -3.98
CA LEU A 617 -18.46 1.44 -5.26
C LEU A 617 -18.49 0.21 -6.16
N LYS A 618 -19.69 -0.25 -6.51
CA LYS A 618 -19.89 -1.26 -7.54
C LYS A 618 -19.87 -0.61 -8.92
N LEU A 619 -18.89 -0.98 -9.74
CA LEU A 619 -18.80 -0.54 -11.13
C LEU A 619 -19.61 -1.47 -12.04
N ASP A 620 -20.31 -0.87 -13.00
CA ASP A 620 -20.92 -1.59 -14.11
C ASP A 620 -19.85 -2.18 -15.04
N ALA A 621 -20.17 -3.31 -15.68
CA ALA A 621 -19.34 -3.96 -16.70
C ALA A 621 -18.95 -3.02 -17.85
N ALA A 622 -19.75 -1.98 -18.13
CA ALA A 622 -19.43 -0.93 -19.08
C ALA A 622 -18.07 -0.27 -18.78
N PHE A 623 -17.68 -0.13 -17.50
CA PHE A 623 -16.44 0.52 -17.06
C PHE A 623 -15.23 -0.42 -16.98
N GLY A 624 -15.45 -1.74 -17.01
CA GLY A 624 -14.43 -2.78 -16.84
C GLY A 624 -14.42 -3.37 -15.43
N ALA A 625 -13.45 -4.24 -15.14
CA ALA A 625 -13.38 -4.98 -13.87
C ALA A 625 -13.11 -4.07 -12.65
N GLY A 626 -12.46 -2.92 -12.85
CA GLY A 626 -12.15 -1.98 -11.79
C GLY A 626 -11.44 -0.73 -12.29
N PHE A 627 -10.66 -0.11 -11.39
CA PHE A 627 -9.86 1.07 -11.64
C PHE A 627 -8.38 0.71 -11.83
N ILE A 628 -7.71 1.46 -12.72
CA ILE A 628 -6.25 1.47 -12.84
C ILE A 628 -5.68 2.32 -11.69
N ASN A 629 -6.24 3.51 -11.49
CA ASN A 629 -5.92 4.41 -10.41
C ASN A 629 -7.12 5.29 -10.04
N ALA A 630 -7.08 5.87 -8.84
CA ALA A 630 -8.03 6.88 -8.41
C ALA A 630 -7.35 7.87 -7.48
N LYS A 631 -7.81 9.12 -7.49
CA LYS A 631 -7.24 10.19 -6.66
C LYS A 631 -8.25 11.31 -6.41
N VAL A 632 -8.24 11.86 -5.20
CA VAL A 632 -9.04 13.03 -4.85
C VAL A 632 -8.55 14.26 -5.63
N MET A 633 -9.51 14.96 -6.27
CA MET A 633 -9.24 16.17 -7.03
C MET A 633 -8.77 17.30 -6.12
N LYS A 634 -7.63 17.94 -6.45
CA LYS A 634 -7.12 19.08 -5.69
C LYS A 634 -7.71 20.38 -6.22
N GLN A 635 -8.48 21.10 -5.40
CA GLN A 635 -8.86 22.48 -5.71
C GLN A 635 -7.94 23.47 -5.01
N ARG A 636 -7.11 24.18 -5.81
CA ARG A 636 -6.33 25.41 -5.56
C ARG A 636 -5.58 25.63 -4.22
N LYS A 637 -5.59 24.69 -3.26
CA LYS A 637 -4.75 24.55 -2.05
C LYS A 637 -5.27 23.48 -1.06
N LYS A 638 -6.45 22.87 -1.25
CA LYS A 638 -7.00 21.81 -0.38
C LYS A 638 -7.06 20.45 -1.10
N ILE A 639 -6.67 19.37 -0.42
CA ILE A 639 -6.81 17.97 -0.88
C ILE A 639 -8.19 17.45 -0.46
N GLN A 640 -9.25 18.10 -0.94
CA GLN A 640 -10.63 17.80 -0.51
C GLN A 640 -11.56 17.91 -1.70
N GLY A 641 -12.41 16.92 -1.90
CA GLY A 641 -13.35 16.91 -3.01
C GLY A 641 -13.81 15.52 -3.46
N ASN A 642 -14.36 15.48 -4.66
CA ASN A 642 -14.71 14.24 -5.36
C ASN A 642 -13.46 13.44 -5.74
N ILE A 643 -13.59 12.12 -5.77
CA ILE A 643 -12.52 11.24 -6.24
C ILE A 643 -12.66 11.03 -7.74
N GLN A 644 -11.58 11.23 -8.48
CA GLN A 644 -11.51 10.94 -9.90
C GLN A 644 -10.78 9.61 -10.11
N GLY A 645 -11.40 8.68 -10.85
CA GLY A 645 -10.85 7.37 -11.15
C GLY A 645 -10.69 7.13 -12.65
N LEU A 646 -9.58 6.51 -13.04
CA LEU A 646 -9.38 5.94 -14.38
C LEU A 646 -9.77 4.46 -14.36
N THR A 647 -10.78 4.09 -15.14
CA THR A 647 -11.26 2.71 -15.21
C THR A 647 -10.37 1.85 -16.12
N ALA A 648 -10.45 0.53 -15.96
CA ALA A 648 -9.70 -0.44 -16.76
C ALA A 648 -9.99 -0.36 -18.27
N LYS A 649 -11.17 0.13 -18.66
CA LYS A 649 -11.55 0.40 -20.06
C LYS A 649 -11.20 1.81 -20.54
N GLY A 650 -10.45 2.59 -19.77
CA GLY A 650 -9.93 3.89 -20.21
C GLY A 650 -10.90 5.06 -20.09
N MET A 651 -11.94 4.96 -19.27
CA MET A 651 -12.82 6.09 -18.94
C MET A 651 -12.32 6.80 -17.68
N VAL A 652 -12.43 8.13 -17.66
CA VAL A 652 -12.19 8.90 -16.44
C VAL A 652 -13.51 9.38 -15.90
N ILE A 653 -13.82 8.91 -14.69
CA ILE A 653 -15.04 9.21 -13.98
C ILE A 653 -14.74 9.99 -12.71
N THR A 654 -15.64 10.90 -12.37
CA THR A 654 -15.65 11.58 -11.08
C THR A 654 -16.75 10.97 -10.22
N VAL A 655 -16.40 10.56 -9.00
CA VAL A 655 -17.29 9.92 -8.03
C VAL A 655 -17.47 10.87 -6.85
N SER A 656 -18.72 11.10 -6.47
CA SER A 656 -19.14 11.87 -5.30
C SER A 656 -20.13 11.07 -4.45
N LYS A 657 -20.46 11.59 -3.27
CA LYS A 657 -21.56 11.10 -2.45
C LYS A 657 -22.73 12.09 -2.50
N THR A 658 -23.95 11.58 -2.65
CA THR A 658 -25.19 12.36 -2.49
C THR A 658 -25.48 12.62 -1.01
N ALA A 659 -26.47 13.48 -0.73
CA ALA A 659 -26.92 13.75 0.64
C ALA A 659 -27.38 12.46 1.35
N ASP A 660 -27.97 11.52 0.61
CA ASP A 660 -28.41 10.21 1.11
C ASP A 660 -27.27 9.16 1.16
N ASN A 661 -26.02 9.61 1.08
CA ASN A 661 -24.82 8.78 1.12
C ASN A 661 -24.75 7.71 -0.01
N GLN A 662 -25.41 7.95 -1.15
CA GLN A 662 -25.29 7.11 -2.34
C GLN A 662 -24.15 7.58 -3.24
N PHE A 663 -23.54 6.68 -4.00
CA PHE A 663 -22.52 7.05 -4.98
C PHE A 663 -23.15 7.73 -6.19
N SER A 664 -22.63 8.89 -6.57
CA SER A 664 -22.93 9.52 -7.84
C SER A 664 -21.68 9.49 -8.70
N VAL A 665 -21.78 8.92 -9.90
CA VAL A 665 -20.66 8.78 -10.83
C VAL A 665 -20.96 9.58 -12.09
N THR A 666 -19.99 10.39 -12.50
CA THR A 666 -20.08 11.23 -13.71
C THR A 666 -18.92 10.92 -14.64
N LEU A 667 -19.20 10.52 -15.89
CA LEU A 667 -18.20 10.41 -16.95
C LEU A 667 -17.72 11.80 -17.38
N CYS A 668 -16.42 12.03 -17.31
CA CYS A 668 -15.82 13.32 -17.66
C CYS A 668 -15.06 13.27 -18.99
N LYS A 669 -14.30 12.19 -19.23
CA LYS A 669 -13.48 12.04 -20.43
C LYS A 669 -13.17 10.58 -20.75
N VAL A 670 -12.75 10.32 -21.98
CA VAL A 670 -12.18 9.04 -22.40
C VAL A 670 -10.72 9.21 -22.79
N THR A 671 -9.91 8.20 -22.49
CA THR A 671 -8.46 8.21 -22.70
C THR A 671 -8.08 7.43 -23.96
N PRO A 672 -6.80 7.48 -24.40
CA PRO A 672 -6.35 6.68 -25.54
C PRO A 672 -6.62 5.18 -25.36
N LEU A 673 -6.59 4.67 -24.12
CA LEU A 673 -6.92 3.28 -23.81
C LEU A 673 -8.33 2.89 -24.29
N PHE A 674 -9.29 3.81 -24.22
CA PHE A 674 -10.65 3.59 -24.74
C PHE A 674 -10.70 3.72 -26.26
N THR A 675 -10.01 4.71 -26.83
CA THR A 675 -10.12 5.03 -28.26
C THR A 675 -9.26 4.13 -29.15
N TYR A 676 -8.20 3.51 -28.63
CA TYR A 676 -7.24 2.70 -29.42
C TYR A 676 -7.89 1.57 -30.19
N GLN A 677 -8.92 0.93 -29.63
CA GLN A 677 -9.64 -0.16 -30.27
C GLN A 677 -10.40 0.27 -31.54
N TYR A 678 -10.57 1.57 -31.78
CA TYR A 678 -11.26 2.12 -32.95
C TYR A 678 -10.30 2.75 -33.98
N GLY A 679 -9.00 2.84 -33.68
CA GLY A 679 -7.99 3.40 -34.60
C GLY A 679 -8.34 4.81 -35.08
N THR A 680 -8.32 5.02 -36.40
CA THR A 680 -8.70 6.27 -37.08
C THR A 680 -10.16 6.30 -37.55
N ASP A 681 -10.96 5.27 -37.25
CA ASP A 681 -12.37 5.15 -37.67
C ASP A 681 -13.28 6.01 -36.78
N MET A 682 -13.36 7.30 -37.13
CA MET A 682 -14.16 8.29 -36.38
C MET A 682 -15.67 7.97 -36.35
N PRO A 683 -16.30 7.48 -37.44
CA PRO A 683 -17.69 7.02 -37.38
C PRO A 683 -17.92 5.91 -36.34
N ARG A 684 -17.06 4.88 -36.30
CA ARG A 684 -17.19 3.81 -35.28
C ARG A 684 -16.95 4.31 -33.87
N LEU A 685 -15.95 5.18 -33.67
CA LEU A 685 -15.71 5.81 -32.37
C LEU A 685 -16.92 6.62 -31.89
N LYS A 686 -17.55 7.40 -32.79
CA LYS A 686 -18.77 8.16 -32.48
C LYS A 686 -19.92 7.24 -32.05
N ILE A 687 -20.15 6.13 -32.76
CA ILE A 687 -21.18 5.15 -32.39
C ILE A 687 -20.88 4.55 -31.01
N ALA A 688 -19.61 4.20 -30.74
CA ALA A 688 -19.21 3.67 -29.44
C ALA A 688 -19.42 4.67 -28.30
N LEU A 689 -19.10 5.95 -28.51
CA LEU A 689 -19.34 7.02 -27.55
C LEU A 689 -20.83 7.24 -27.29
N LYS A 690 -21.66 7.18 -28.35
CA LYS A 690 -23.12 7.23 -28.21
C LYS A 690 -23.63 6.08 -27.36
N ASN A 691 -23.28 4.84 -27.71
CA ASN A 691 -23.70 3.65 -26.97
C ASN A 691 -23.23 3.69 -25.51
N LEU A 692 -22.01 4.19 -25.25
CA LEU A 692 -21.53 4.41 -23.90
C LEU A 692 -22.42 5.39 -23.14
N CYS A 693 -22.71 6.56 -23.69
CA CYS A 693 -23.55 7.56 -23.02
C CYS A 693 -25.00 7.07 -22.82
N ASP A 694 -25.55 6.36 -23.79
CA ASP A 694 -26.89 5.78 -23.71
C ASP A 694 -26.97 4.75 -22.56
N ASN A 695 -25.99 3.84 -22.47
CA ASN A 695 -25.89 2.88 -21.38
C ASN A 695 -25.70 3.58 -20.02
N LEU A 696 -24.85 4.60 -19.97
CA LEU A 696 -24.59 5.35 -18.74
C LEU A 696 -25.82 6.11 -18.26
N SER A 697 -26.65 6.64 -19.15
CA SER A 697 -27.83 7.44 -18.79
C SER A 697 -28.82 6.73 -17.86
N GLN A 698 -28.78 5.39 -17.80
CA GLN A 698 -29.64 4.58 -16.94
C GLN A 698 -29.24 4.63 -15.47
N ASN A 699 -27.94 4.63 -15.17
CA ASN A 699 -27.41 4.47 -13.80
C ASN A 699 -26.41 5.56 -13.38
N TYR A 700 -25.95 6.38 -14.32
CA TYR A 700 -24.83 7.30 -14.18
C TYR A 700 -25.06 8.61 -14.92
N ARG A 701 -24.22 9.60 -14.61
CA ARG A 701 -24.23 10.90 -15.29
C ARG A 701 -23.05 10.98 -16.26
N TYR A 702 -23.14 11.89 -17.21
CA TYR A 702 -22.03 12.28 -18.06
C TYR A 702 -22.01 13.80 -18.20
N ALA A 703 -20.82 14.36 -18.44
CA ALA A 703 -20.68 15.78 -18.72
C ALA A 703 -21.38 16.15 -20.04
N GLU A 704 -21.87 17.38 -20.14
CA GLU A 704 -22.45 17.94 -21.38
C GLU A 704 -21.51 17.80 -22.58
N MET A 705 -20.21 17.92 -22.32
CA MET A 705 -19.15 17.75 -23.30
C MET A 705 -18.13 16.79 -22.71
N ILE A 706 -17.78 15.75 -23.47
CA ILE A 706 -16.84 14.71 -23.07
C ILE A 706 -15.56 14.92 -23.88
N GLU A 707 -14.45 15.12 -23.18
CA GLU A 707 -13.13 15.17 -23.80
C GLU A 707 -12.75 13.76 -24.29
N VAL A 708 -12.33 13.65 -25.54
CA VAL A 708 -11.94 12.41 -26.21
C VAL A 708 -10.47 12.51 -26.57
N VAL A 709 -9.60 11.85 -25.80
CA VAL A 709 -8.16 11.86 -26.10
C VAL A 709 -7.86 10.81 -27.15
N LEU A 710 -7.33 11.23 -28.30
CA LEU A 710 -7.03 10.39 -29.47
C LEU A 710 -5.54 10.00 -29.50
N GLN A 711 -5.13 9.27 -30.54
CA GLN A 711 -3.72 8.94 -30.77
C GLN A 711 -2.87 10.21 -31.04
N ASN A 712 -1.55 10.15 -30.82
CA ASN A 712 -0.60 11.23 -31.11
C ASN A 712 -0.88 12.57 -30.40
N ASN A 713 -1.41 12.55 -29.17
CA ASN A 713 -1.78 13.73 -28.38
C ASN A 713 -2.81 14.67 -29.05
N GLN A 714 -3.58 14.16 -30.02
CA GLN A 714 -4.75 14.87 -30.52
C GLN A 714 -5.90 14.78 -29.52
N VAL A 715 -6.72 15.82 -29.50
CA VAL A 715 -7.92 15.87 -28.65
C VAL A 715 -9.15 16.00 -29.56
N GLY A 716 -10.24 15.41 -29.13
CA GLY A 716 -11.56 15.59 -29.67
C GLY A 716 -12.55 15.94 -28.56
N TRP A 717 -13.72 16.43 -28.95
CA TRP A 717 -14.80 16.73 -28.02
C TRP A 717 -16.09 16.13 -28.54
N TYR A 718 -16.74 15.33 -27.69
CA TYR A 718 -18.01 14.70 -27.98
C TYR A 718 -19.15 15.39 -27.22
N PHE A 719 -20.23 15.70 -27.92
CA PHE A 719 -21.44 16.32 -27.38
C PHE A 719 -22.57 15.27 -27.40
N PRO A 720 -22.86 14.59 -26.27
CA PRO A 720 -23.81 13.48 -26.25
C PRO A 720 -25.22 13.88 -26.70
N SER A 721 -25.74 15.00 -26.19
CA SER A 721 -27.10 15.47 -26.51
C SER A 721 -27.31 15.80 -27.99
N LYS A 722 -26.25 16.19 -28.68
CA LYS A 722 -26.26 16.55 -30.10
C LYS A 722 -25.76 15.41 -30.99
N ASN A 723 -25.18 14.36 -30.40
CA ASN A 723 -24.47 13.29 -31.09
C ASN A 723 -23.46 13.85 -32.11
N ILE A 724 -22.56 14.73 -31.66
CA ILE A 724 -21.50 15.35 -32.49
C ILE A 724 -20.15 15.03 -31.88
N LEU A 725 -19.21 14.56 -32.72
CA LEU A 725 -17.80 14.38 -32.37
C LEU A 725 -16.97 15.36 -33.21
N LEU A 726 -16.23 16.24 -32.54
CA LEU A 726 -15.25 17.14 -33.18
C LEU A 726 -13.85 16.60 -32.96
N THR A 727 -13.03 16.65 -34.01
CA THR A 727 -11.67 16.06 -34.03
C THR A 727 -10.69 17.04 -34.69
N GLY A 728 -9.40 16.68 -34.73
CA GLY A 728 -8.35 17.53 -35.29
C GLY A 728 -7.94 18.70 -34.37
N LEU A 729 -8.19 18.59 -33.06
CA LEU A 729 -7.78 19.56 -32.04
C LEU A 729 -6.43 19.17 -31.41
N ILE A 730 -5.71 20.16 -30.90
CA ILE A 730 -4.40 19.95 -30.27
C ILE A 730 -4.58 20.03 -28.75
N GLN A 731 -3.72 19.32 -28.02
CA GLN A 731 -3.68 19.39 -26.56
C GLN A 731 -3.54 20.84 -26.06
N GLY A 732 -4.50 21.30 -25.24
CA GLY A 732 -4.61 22.68 -24.76
C GLY A 732 -5.79 23.45 -25.34
N ASP A 733 -6.42 22.96 -26.41
CA ASP A 733 -7.67 23.49 -26.97
C ASP A 733 -8.85 23.13 -26.04
N ASN A 734 -9.31 24.08 -25.23
CA ASN A 734 -10.42 23.90 -24.30
C ASN A 734 -11.75 24.31 -24.94
N CYS A 735 -12.75 23.42 -24.92
CA CYS A 735 -14.06 23.72 -25.46
C CYS A 735 -14.80 24.75 -24.60
N LEU A 736 -15.22 25.85 -25.22
CA LEU A 736 -16.16 26.81 -24.63
C LEU A 736 -17.59 26.32 -24.82
N GLY A 737 -17.95 25.74 -25.95
CA GLY A 737 -19.31 25.24 -26.16
C GLY A 737 -19.67 25.15 -27.62
N PHE A 738 -20.87 24.66 -27.87
CA PHE A 738 -21.43 24.51 -29.21
C PHE A 738 -22.50 25.56 -29.45
N ASN A 739 -22.59 26.04 -30.69
CA ASN A 739 -23.67 26.87 -31.19
C ASN A 739 -24.52 26.03 -32.14
N SER A 740 -25.75 25.73 -31.75
CA SER A 740 -26.65 24.90 -32.55
C SER A 740 -27.06 25.55 -33.86
N ASP A 741 -27.30 26.86 -33.84
CA ASP A 741 -27.78 27.62 -35.00
C ASP A 741 -26.74 27.64 -36.13
N ARG A 742 -25.47 27.90 -35.79
CA ARG A 742 -24.35 27.96 -36.73
C ARG A 742 -23.65 26.62 -36.96
N ARG A 743 -23.96 25.60 -36.15
CA ARG A 743 -23.29 24.29 -36.14
C ARG A 743 -21.76 24.36 -35.97
N LEU A 744 -21.31 25.24 -35.08
CA LEU A 744 -19.90 25.50 -34.77
C LEU A 744 -19.64 25.28 -33.28
N ALA A 745 -18.49 24.71 -32.92
CA ALA A 745 -18.00 24.77 -31.55
C ALA A 745 -16.90 25.80 -31.40
N TYR A 746 -16.86 26.46 -30.25
CA TYR A 746 -15.84 27.46 -29.91
C TYR A 746 -14.85 26.86 -28.92
N PHE A 747 -13.58 27.16 -29.13
CA PHE A 747 -12.45 26.69 -28.34
C PHE A 747 -11.56 27.86 -27.95
N VAL A 748 -10.83 27.70 -26.85
CA VAL A 748 -9.78 28.63 -26.42
C VAL A 748 -8.45 27.90 -26.29
N ASN A 749 -7.38 28.50 -26.82
CA ASN A 749 -6.00 28.02 -26.71
C ASN A 749 -5.12 29.10 -26.08
N ASN A 750 -4.11 28.68 -25.30
CA ASN A 750 -3.14 29.55 -24.65
C ASN A 750 -2.27 30.39 -25.60
N GLN A 751 -2.11 29.98 -26.86
CA GLN A 751 -1.21 30.66 -27.82
C GLN A 751 -1.94 31.61 -28.78
N SER A 752 -3.16 31.25 -29.23
CA SER A 752 -3.80 31.85 -30.41
C SER A 752 -5.17 32.50 -30.15
N GLY A 753 -5.64 32.54 -28.90
CA GLY A 753 -6.93 33.15 -28.56
C GLY A 753 -8.10 32.16 -28.71
N VAL A 754 -9.22 32.63 -29.26
CA VAL A 754 -10.43 31.82 -29.48
C VAL A 754 -10.53 31.48 -30.95
N PHE A 755 -11.02 30.28 -31.24
CA PHE A 755 -11.33 29.88 -32.60
C PHE A 755 -12.59 29.04 -32.60
N SER A 756 -13.28 28.99 -33.74
CA SER A 756 -14.41 28.10 -33.96
C SER A 756 -14.00 26.94 -34.88
N VAL A 757 -14.67 25.80 -34.71
CA VAL A 757 -14.48 24.60 -35.51
C VAL A 757 -15.84 24.10 -35.98
N ASN A 758 -15.96 23.88 -37.29
CA ASN A 758 -17.15 23.26 -37.87
C ASN A 758 -17.05 21.73 -37.84
N GLN A 759 -18.15 21.04 -38.19
CA GLN A 759 -18.18 19.57 -38.22
C GLN A 759 -17.17 18.94 -39.21
N GLY A 760 -16.69 19.70 -40.19
CA GLY A 760 -15.64 19.27 -41.13
C GLY A 760 -14.21 19.46 -40.60
N GLY A 761 -14.02 19.99 -39.39
CA GLY A 761 -12.71 20.23 -38.79
C GLY A 761 -12.00 21.51 -39.25
N ILE A 762 -12.68 22.37 -40.01
CA ILE A 762 -12.12 23.66 -40.46
C ILE A 762 -12.12 24.63 -39.28
N ARG A 763 -10.96 25.26 -39.03
CA ARG A 763 -10.75 26.24 -37.96
C ARG A 763 -10.88 27.66 -38.48
N TYR A 764 -11.67 28.48 -37.79
CA TYR A 764 -11.74 29.93 -38.01
C TYR A 764 -11.27 30.64 -36.75
N TYR A 765 -10.15 31.36 -36.85
CA TYR A 765 -9.61 32.12 -35.73
C TYR A 765 -10.40 33.41 -35.53
N ILE A 766 -10.75 33.68 -34.29
CA ILE A 766 -11.39 34.91 -33.85
C ILE A 766 -10.32 35.67 -33.07
N ASP A 767 -10.01 36.90 -33.47
CA ASP A 767 -9.03 37.69 -32.73
C ASP A 767 -9.49 37.86 -31.28
N ASN A 768 -8.71 37.26 -30.39
CA ASN A 768 -8.98 37.22 -28.96
C ASN A 768 -7.66 37.34 -28.19
N SER A 769 -6.92 38.40 -28.50
CA SER A 769 -5.81 38.85 -27.66
C SER A 769 -6.26 38.99 -26.19
N SER A 770 -5.54 38.33 -25.27
CA SER A 770 -5.70 38.42 -23.80
C SER A 770 -6.73 37.52 -23.08
N TYR A 771 -7.06 36.32 -23.58
CA TYR A 771 -7.88 35.32 -22.85
C TYR A 771 -9.28 35.82 -22.41
N ARG A 772 -10.00 36.52 -23.30
CA ARG A 772 -11.24 37.23 -22.93
C ARG A 772 -12.39 36.30 -22.59
N TYR A 773 -12.55 35.22 -23.36
CA TYR A 773 -13.61 34.25 -23.14
C TYR A 773 -13.19 33.07 -22.27
N ARG A 774 -14.03 32.73 -21.30
CA ARG A 774 -13.92 31.52 -20.46
C ARG A 774 -15.29 30.95 -20.20
N ARG A 775 -15.40 29.64 -19.98
CA ARG A 775 -16.64 29.02 -19.54
C ARG A 775 -16.58 28.61 -18.08
N SER A 776 -17.64 28.90 -17.34
CA SER A 776 -17.89 28.41 -15.99
C SER A 776 -19.26 27.74 -15.95
N ASN A 777 -19.29 26.42 -16.18
CA ASN A 777 -20.51 25.60 -16.26
C ASN A 777 -21.56 26.20 -17.22
N ASN A 778 -22.60 26.81 -16.67
CA ASN A 778 -23.75 27.33 -17.41
C ASN A 778 -23.60 28.80 -17.83
N ILE A 779 -22.41 29.39 -17.62
CA ILE A 779 -22.14 30.79 -17.92
C ILE A 779 -20.93 30.90 -18.82
N LEU A 780 -21.08 31.61 -19.94
CA LEU A 780 -19.94 32.12 -20.70
C LEU A 780 -19.49 33.45 -20.08
N LEU A 781 -18.21 33.58 -19.80
CA LEU A 781 -17.59 34.80 -19.28
C LEU A 781 -16.88 35.50 -20.42
N LEU A 782 -17.14 36.79 -20.58
CA LEU A 782 -16.43 37.72 -21.45
C LEU A 782 -15.76 38.78 -20.57
N ASN A 783 -14.43 38.76 -20.49
CA ASN A 783 -13.66 39.84 -19.90
C ASN A 783 -13.18 40.79 -21.00
N SER A 784 -13.61 42.05 -20.96
CA SER A 784 -13.24 43.04 -21.96
C SER A 784 -11.73 43.33 -21.99
N GLY A 785 -11.01 43.14 -20.88
CA GLY A 785 -9.60 43.54 -20.79
C GLY A 785 -9.43 45.02 -21.14
N SER A 786 -8.54 45.31 -22.10
CA SER A 786 -8.26 46.64 -22.65
C SER A 786 -9.04 46.97 -23.94
N LEU A 787 -10.08 46.20 -24.30
CA LEU A 787 -10.87 46.45 -25.50
C LEU A 787 -11.68 47.74 -25.44
N VAL A 788 -11.76 48.41 -26.58
CA VAL A 788 -12.66 49.54 -26.79
C VAL A 788 -14.00 49.10 -27.40
N THR A 789 -13.98 48.19 -28.38
CA THR A 789 -15.17 47.68 -29.10
C THR A 789 -15.00 46.19 -29.40
N LEU A 790 -16.09 45.41 -29.34
CA LEU A 790 -16.09 44.06 -29.92
C LEU A 790 -16.37 44.12 -31.43
N ASP A 791 -15.55 43.43 -32.21
CA ASP A 791 -15.87 43.13 -33.60
C ASP A 791 -17.07 42.17 -33.70
N VAL A 792 -17.79 42.23 -34.81
CA VAL A 792 -19.00 41.40 -35.05
C VAL A 792 -18.68 39.92 -34.88
N ASP A 793 -17.57 39.44 -35.43
CA ASP A 793 -17.14 38.04 -35.35
C ASP A 793 -16.64 37.62 -33.95
N ALA A 794 -16.37 38.59 -33.06
CA ALA A 794 -15.98 38.34 -31.69
C ALA A 794 -17.20 38.13 -30.75
N HIS A 795 -18.43 38.32 -31.23
CA HIS A 795 -19.66 38.07 -30.45
C HIS A 795 -19.99 36.57 -30.43
N ILE A 796 -19.46 35.87 -29.42
CA ILE A 796 -19.62 34.42 -29.29
C ILE A 796 -20.96 34.07 -28.66
N ASN A 797 -21.73 33.28 -29.39
CA ASN A 797 -22.96 32.65 -28.93
C ASN A 797 -22.75 31.15 -28.80
N ILE A 798 -22.97 30.58 -27.62
CA ILE A 798 -22.98 29.13 -27.37
C ILE A 798 -24.25 28.76 -26.61
N ASP A 799 -24.64 27.50 -26.68
CA ASP A 799 -25.88 26.97 -26.10
C ASP A 799 -25.80 26.82 -24.56
N VAL A 800 -25.56 27.93 -23.86
CA VAL A 800 -25.60 28.03 -22.39
C VAL A 800 -26.59 29.13 -21.99
N PRO A 801 -27.21 29.05 -20.80
CA PRO A 801 -28.32 29.94 -20.45
C PRO A 801 -27.91 31.40 -20.20
N ALA A 802 -26.64 31.67 -19.90
CA ALA A 802 -26.21 33.02 -19.53
C ALA A 802 -24.82 33.42 -20.03
N LEU A 803 -24.66 34.73 -20.25
CA LEU A 803 -23.40 35.42 -20.51
C LEU A 803 -23.10 36.35 -19.34
N ALA A 804 -21.84 36.47 -18.96
CA ALA A 804 -21.36 37.43 -17.99
C ALA A 804 -20.28 38.30 -18.63
N ILE A 805 -20.56 39.59 -18.78
CA ILE A 805 -19.66 40.59 -19.35
C ILE A 805 -19.01 41.34 -18.20
N MET A 806 -17.68 41.34 -18.18
CA MET A 806 -16.87 41.93 -17.12
C MET A 806 -15.88 42.93 -17.72
N THR A 807 -15.74 44.10 -17.11
CA THR A 807 -14.64 45.03 -17.44
C THR A 807 -13.42 44.78 -16.57
N SER A 808 -12.23 45.17 -17.05
CA SER A 808 -10.98 45.02 -16.30
C SER A 808 -10.87 46.02 -15.14
N ILE A 809 -10.29 45.59 -14.02
CA ILE A 809 -9.94 46.48 -12.88
C ILE A 809 -8.93 47.55 -13.32
N ASP A 810 -8.09 47.22 -14.31
CA ASP A 810 -7.04 48.11 -14.83
C ASP A 810 -7.57 49.12 -15.86
N GLN A 811 -8.85 49.08 -16.21
CA GLN A 811 -9.44 50.01 -17.17
C GLN A 811 -9.37 51.45 -16.63
N SER A 812 -8.72 52.34 -17.40
CA SER A 812 -8.51 53.74 -17.02
C SER A 812 -9.79 54.57 -17.18
N ILE A 813 -9.80 55.79 -16.63
CA ILE A 813 -11.00 56.65 -16.60
C ILE A 813 -11.44 57.14 -17.99
N ILE A 814 -10.52 57.13 -18.97
CA ILE A 814 -10.77 57.57 -20.36
C ILE A 814 -11.19 56.40 -21.27
N ASP A 815 -10.98 55.16 -20.83
CA ASP A 815 -11.30 53.99 -21.64
C ASP A 815 -12.81 53.77 -21.69
N THR A 816 -13.30 53.34 -22.85
CA THR A 816 -14.72 52.98 -23.05
C THR A 816 -14.79 51.63 -23.71
N PHE A 817 -15.54 50.69 -23.13
CA PHE A 817 -15.83 49.40 -23.73
C PHE A 817 -17.27 49.39 -24.25
N ARG A 818 -17.46 49.11 -25.55
CA ARG A 818 -18.76 49.09 -26.23
C ARG A 818 -19.05 47.71 -26.82
N PHE A 819 -20.29 47.25 -26.68
CA PHE A 819 -20.78 46.03 -27.31
C PHE A 819 -22.24 46.20 -27.76
N ASP A 820 -22.63 45.45 -28.79
CA ASP A 820 -24.01 45.42 -29.28
C ASP A 820 -24.78 44.28 -28.60
N LEU A 821 -25.88 44.62 -27.93
CA LEU A 821 -26.71 43.66 -27.21
C LEU A 821 -27.41 42.68 -28.15
N THR A 822 -27.74 43.10 -29.38
CA THR A 822 -28.49 42.30 -30.36
C THR A 822 -27.68 41.12 -30.88
N LEU A 823 -26.35 41.26 -30.93
CA LEU A 823 -25.44 40.23 -31.41
C LEU A 823 -25.25 39.07 -30.40
N PHE A 824 -25.69 39.23 -29.16
CA PHE A 824 -25.59 38.20 -28.11
C PHE A 824 -26.91 37.47 -27.89
N ASN A 825 -27.03 36.22 -28.32
CA ASN A 825 -28.21 35.37 -28.17
C ASN A 825 -28.27 34.64 -26.82
N TYR A 826 -28.21 35.38 -25.71
CA TYR A 826 -28.39 34.84 -24.36
C TYR A 826 -29.68 35.38 -23.75
N SER A 827 -30.42 34.53 -23.03
CA SER A 827 -31.62 34.93 -22.28
C SER A 827 -31.26 35.75 -21.05
N ILE A 828 -30.10 35.51 -20.44
CA ILE A 828 -29.61 36.23 -19.26
C ILE A 828 -28.22 36.78 -19.54
N ILE A 829 -28.01 38.08 -19.31
CA ILE A 829 -26.72 38.76 -19.44
C ILE A 829 -26.38 39.47 -18.13
N TYR A 830 -25.33 39.02 -17.46
CA TYR A 830 -24.80 39.69 -16.27
C TYR A 830 -23.79 40.76 -16.67
N LEU A 831 -23.90 41.95 -16.09
CA LEU A 831 -22.95 43.04 -16.29
C LEU A 831 -22.18 43.33 -15.00
N PHE A 832 -20.87 43.14 -15.03
CA PHE A 832 -19.95 43.41 -13.93
C PHE A 832 -18.94 44.48 -14.34
N HIS A 833 -19.17 45.73 -13.91
CA HIS A 833 -18.25 46.82 -14.20
C HIS A 833 -17.25 47.01 -13.05
N LEU A 834 -15.99 46.59 -13.27
CA LEU A 834 -14.92 46.69 -12.27
C LEU A 834 -13.96 47.86 -12.54
N GLY A 835 -13.97 48.40 -13.75
CA GLY A 835 -13.06 49.45 -14.21
C GLY A 835 -13.46 50.88 -13.85
N LYS A 836 -12.54 51.84 -14.05
CA LYS A 836 -12.81 53.29 -13.89
C LYS A 836 -13.41 53.95 -15.14
N GLY A 837 -13.33 53.26 -16.28
CA GLY A 837 -13.82 53.71 -17.58
C GLY A 837 -15.33 53.57 -17.77
N LEU A 838 -15.79 53.64 -19.03
CA LEU A 838 -17.20 53.53 -19.45
C LEU A 838 -17.50 52.13 -20.02
N LEU A 839 -18.74 51.67 -19.83
CA LEU A 839 -19.31 50.46 -20.40
C LEU A 839 -20.60 50.83 -21.16
N TYR A 840 -20.61 50.70 -22.48
CA TYR A 840 -21.78 50.98 -23.32
C TYR A 840 -22.38 49.70 -23.88
N ALA A 841 -23.66 49.49 -23.59
CA ALA A 841 -24.50 48.47 -24.22
C ALA A 841 -25.35 49.15 -25.30
N THR A 842 -25.00 48.95 -26.57
CA THR A 842 -25.80 49.47 -27.69
C THR A 842 -27.02 48.58 -27.91
N LEU A 843 -28.19 49.20 -28.08
CA LEU A 843 -29.47 48.52 -28.30
C LEU A 843 -29.85 48.56 -29.78
N SER A 844 -30.79 47.70 -30.18
CA SER A 844 -31.37 47.71 -31.53
C SER A 844 -31.99 49.08 -31.83
N PRO A 845 -31.97 49.57 -33.09
CA PRO A 845 -32.68 50.79 -33.47
C PRO A 845 -34.19 50.76 -33.19
N GLU A 846 -34.77 49.57 -33.07
CA GLU A 846 -36.19 49.37 -32.79
C GLU A 846 -36.54 49.40 -31.29
N ILE A 847 -35.54 49.38 -30.41
CA ILE A 847 -35.74 49.39 -28.96
C ILE A 847 -35.57 50.82 -28.48
N GLU A 848 -36.62 51.37 -27.92
CA GLU A 848 -36.62 52.67 -27.25
C GLU A 848 -36.74 52.48 -25.72
N PRO A 849 -36.49 53.52 -24.91
CA PRO A 849 -36.53 53.41 -23.45
C PRO A 849 -37.84 52.82 -22.91
N GLU A 850 -38.96 53.08 -23.58
CA GLU A 850 -40.30 52.64 -23.18
C GLU A 850 -40.48 51.12 -23.33
N ASP A 851 -39.66 50.46 -24.14
CA ASP A 851 -39.66 48.99 -24.32
C ASP A 851 -38.95 48.24 -23.19
N MET A 852 -38.41 48.99 -22.22
CA MET A 852 -37.66 48.44 -21.11
C MET A 852 -38.46 48.51 -19.81
N THR A 853 -38.39 47.44 -19.02
CA THR A 853 -38.88 47.45 -17.65
C THR A 853 -37.77 47.10 -16.68
N ILE A 854 -37.85 47.63 -15.46
CA ILE A 854 -36.83 47.44 -14.44
C ILE A 854 -37.42 46.96 -13.13
N THR A 855 -36.65 46.17 -12.40
CA THR A 855 -36.96 45.74 -11.04
C THR A 855 -35.70 45.61 -10.19
N ARG A 856 -35.88 45.61 -8.87
CA ARG A 856 -34.81 45.39 -7.90
C ARG A 856 -34.92 43.99 -7.32
N LYS A 857 -33.82 43.24 -7.34
CA LYS A 857 -33.69 41.96 -6.61
C LYS A 857 -32.51 42.04 -5.67
N SER A 858 -32.75 42.23 -4.37
CA SER A 858 -31.71 42.45 -3.37
C SER A 858 -30.76 43.61 -3.70
N GLY A 859 -29.51 43.33 -4.08
CA GLY A 859 -28.51 44.33 -4.49
C GLY A 859 -28.47 44.60 -6.00
N PHE A 860 -29.17 43.81 -6.80
CA PHE A 860 -29.10 43.81 -8.26
C PHE A 860 -30.18 44.70 -8.87
N LEU A 861 -29.82 45.42 -9.94
CA LEU A 861 -30.79 45.98 -10.88
C LEU A 861 -31.03 44.95 -11.97
N VAL A 862 -32.29 44.62 -12.18
CA VAL A 862 -32.72 43.68 -13.20
C VAL A 862 -33.50 44.46 -14.25
N VAL A 863 -33.06 44.38 -15.49
CA VAL A 863 -33.60 45.12 -16.62
C VAL A 863 -34.11 44.13 -17.66
N PHE A 864 -35.39 44.20 -17.99
CA PHE A 864 -36.01 43.41 -19.04
C PHE A 864 -36.04 44.24 -20.33
N ILE A 865 -35.46 43.69 -21.39
CA ILE A 865 -35.47 44.29 -22.73
C ILE A 865 -35.82 43.19 -23.72
N ASN A 866 -36.99 43.27 -24.35
CA ASN A 866 -37.53 42.20 -25.19
C ASN A 866 -37.48 40.83 -24.46
N ASN A 867 -36.86 39.82 -25.07
CA ASN A 867 -36.70 38.48 -24.51
C ASN A 867 -35.39 38.30 -23.70
N LYS A 868 -34.75 39.40 -23.28
CA LYS A 868 -33.47 39.37 -22.55
C LYS A 868 -33.61 39.95 -21.14
N LEU A 869 -32.96 39.27 -20.20
CA LEU A 869 -32.79 39.70 -18.82
C LEU A 869 -31.36 40.19 -18.60
N LEU A 870 -31.18 41.49 -18.37
CA LEU A 870 -29.91 42.04 -17.94
C LEU A 870 -29.87 42.15 -16.43
N VAL A 871 -28.81 41.61 -15.82
CA VAL A 871 -28.60 41.65 -14.37
C VAL A 871 -27.34 42.46 -14.08
N ILE A 872 -27.54 43.65 -13.52
CA ILE A 872 -26.46 44.55 -13.15
C ILE A 872 -26.16 44.37 -11.66
N ASN A 873 -24.95 43.92 -11.36
CA ASN A 873 -24.53 43.62 -10.00
C ASN A 873 -24.36 44.89 -9.14
N ASP A 874 -24.71 44.77 -7.86
CA ASP A 874 -24.52 45.78 -6.80
C ASP A 874 -25.12 47.19 -7.06
N ALA A 875 -26.03 47.32 -8.03
CA ALA A 875 -26.69 48.57 -8.44
C ALA A 875 -27.34 49.37 -7.28
N PHE A 876 -27.91 48.67 -6.29
CA PHE A 876 -28.61 49.29 -5.15
C PHE A 876 -27.83 49.19 -3.83
N LYS A 877 -26.60 48.64 -3.83
CA LYS A 877 -25.76 48.49 -2.63
C LYS A 877 -24.31 48.93 -2.90
N PRO A 878 -24.06 50.21 -3.20
CA PRO A 878 -22.69 50.69 -3.38
C PRO A 878 -21.91 50.56 -2.06
N GLY A 879 -20.92 49.64 -2.01
CA GLY A 879 -19.88 49.65 -0.98
C GLY A 879 -19.94 48.60 0.16
N LYS A 880 -20.68 47.49 0.06
CA LYS A 880 -20.60 46.38 1.04
C LYS A 880 -20.13 45.07 0.41
N THR A 881 -18.86 45.01 -0.01
CA THR A 881 -18.15 43.74 -0.23
C THR A 881 -17.05 43.62 0.83
N SER A 882 -17.14 42.60 1.70
CA SER A 882 -16.23 42.33 2.82
C SER A 882 -14.87 41.73 2.40
N HIS A 883 -14.54 41.77 1.11
CA HIS A 883 -13.35 41.12 0.56
C HIS A 883 -12.30 42.17 0.17
N PRO A 884 -11.09 42.16 0.75
CA PRO A 884 -10.10 43.25 0.66
C PRO A 884 -9.51 43.51 -0.73
N VAL A 885 -9.89 42.74 -1.77
CA VAL A 885 -9.43 42.91 -3.16
C VAL A 885 -10.49 43.63 -4.03
N TYR A 886 -11.74 43.76 -3.56
CA TYR A 886 -12.87 44.28 -4.35
C TYR A 886 -13.48 45.57 -3.78
N GLN A 887 -12.71 46.38 -3.06
CA GLN A 887 -13.14 47.71 -2.55
C GLN A 887 -13.25 48.77 -3.67
N HIS A 888 -13.86 48.44 -4.81
CA HIS A 888 -14.04 49.38 -5.90
C HIS A 888 -15.47 49.94 -5.87
N GLN A 889 -15.57 51.27 -5.75
CA GLN A 889 -16.82 52.02 -5.92
C GLN A 889 -17.48 51.57 -7.22
N THR A 890 -18.69 51.02 -7.12
CA THR A 890 -19.46 50.61 -8.28
C THR A 890 -19.89 51.87 -9.04
N ASN A 891 -19.20 52.14 -10.14
CA ASN A 891 -19.39 53.32 -10.97
C ASN A 891 -20.66 53.17 -11.84
N HIS A 892 -21.86 53.12 -11.24
CA HIS A 892 -23.13 52.92 -11.97
C HIS A 892 -23.47 54.04 -12.97
N ASN A 893 -22.86 55.22 -12.84
CA ASN A 893 -22.88 56.29 -13.85
C ASN A 893 -22.14 55.92 -15.15
N LYS A 894 -21.27 54.94 -15.09
CA LYS A 894 -20.37 54.57 -16.17
C LYS A 894 -20.89 53.41 -17.02
N ILE A 895 -21.93 52.70 -16.56
CA ILE A 895 -22.67 51.74 -17.36
C ILE A 895 -23.81 52.50 -18.03
N LYS A 896 -23.85 52.52 -19.36
CA LYS A 896 -24.91 53.19 -20.13
C LYS A 896 -25.50 52.30 -21.22
N PHE A 897 -26.80 52.42 -21.39
CA PHE A 897 -27.55 51.89 -22.54
C PHE A 897 -27.59 52.97 -23.62
N VAL A 898 -27.24 52.63 -24.86
CA VAL A 898 -27.19 53.54 -26.00
C VAL A 898 -28.34 53.22 -26.95
N PHE A 899 -29.23 54.20 -27.13
CA PHE A 899 -30.39 54.14 -28.02
C PHE A 899 -30.08 54.89 -29.32
N SER A 900 -30.55 54.38 -30.45
CA SER A 900 -30.19 54.91 -31.77
C SER A 900 -30.75 56.32 -32.02
N HIS A 901 -31.92 56.64 -31.46
CA HIS A 901 -32.62 57.90 -31.72
C HIS A 901 -32.73 58.83 -30.50
N ARG A 902 -32.39 58.35 -29.30
CA ARG A 902 -32.62 59.06 -28.03
C ARG A 902 -31.38 59.19 -27.13
N GLY A 903 -30.17 58.86 -27.58
CA GLY A 903 -28.96 59.08 -26.79
C GLY A 903 -28.70 57.97 -25.75
N THR A 904 -28.24 58.31 -24.53
CA THR A 904 -27.78 57.30 -23.55
C THR A 904 -28.44 57.41 -22.17
N ILE A 905 -28.90 56.29 -21.62
CA ILE A 905 -29.38 56.18 -20.23
C ILE A 905 -28.35 55.44 -19.38
N SER A 906 -27.91 56.03 -18.27
CA SER A 906 -27.02 55.37 -17.31
C SER A 906 -27.77 54.46 -16.34
N VAL A 907 -27.10 53.43 -15.82
CA VAL A 907 -27.66 52.56 -14.77
C VAL A 907 -28.03 53.37 -13.52
N LYS A 908 -27.29 54.42 -13.18
CA LYS A 908 -27.67 55.32 -12.07
C LYS A 908 -29.03 55.96 -12.31
N GLN A 909 -29.30 56.47 -13.51
CA GLN A 909 -30.61 57.06 -13.83
C GLN A 909 -31.74 56.04 -13.68
N LEU A 910 -31.50 54.77 -14.04
CA LEU A 910 -32.47 53.69 -13.83
C LEU A 910 -32.71 53.38 -12.35
N VAL A 911 -31.63 53.32 -11.56
CA VAL A 911 -31.71 53.13 -10.11
C VAL A 911 -32.45 54.29 -9.45
N ASP A 912 -32.13 55.53 -9.81
CA ASP A 912 -32.75 56.74 -9.27
C ASP A 912 -34.25 56.79 -9.66
N HIS A 913 -34.61 56.40 -10.88
CA HIS A 913 -36.01 56.26 -11.31
C HIS A 913 -36.76 55.18 -10.52
N TYR A 914 -36.14 54.02 -10.30
CA TYR A 914 -36.73 52.96 -9.48
C TYR A 914 -36.99 53.42 -8.05
N ILE A 915 -35.99 54.04 -7.40
CA ILE A 915 -36.10 54.57 -6.03
C ILE A 915 -37.15 55.68 -5.97
N LYS A 916 -37.21 56.56 -6.98
CA LYS A 916 -38.22 57.63 -7.04
C LYS A 916 -39.65 57.09 -7.16
N THR A 917 -39.84 56.00 -7.90
CA THR A 917 -41.17 55.45 -8.22
C THR A 917 -41.69 54.52 -7.12
N ILE A 918 -40.82 53.67 -6.57
CA ILE A 918 -41.20 52.60 -5.63
C ILE A 918 -40.79 52.92 -4.18
N GLY A 919 -39.89 53.88 -3.97
CA GLY A 919 -39.27 54.15 -2.67
C GLY A 919 -38.03 53.27 -2.42
N ASN A 920 -37.31 53.57 -1.34
CA ASN A 920 -36.06 52.88 -1.00
C ASN A 920 -36.27 51.60 -0.14
N GLU A 921 -37.53 51.27 0.18
CA GLU A 921 -37.87 50.14 1.04
C GLU A 921 -37.55 48.80 0.37
N ILE A 922 -37.07 47.85 1.17
CA ILE A 922 -36.43 46.58 0.79
C ILE A 922 -37.48 45.53 0.37
N ASN A 923 -38.55 45.93 -0.33
CA ASN A 923 -39.50 44.96 -0.87
C ASN A 923 -38.86 44.27 -2.07
N ASP A 924 -38.22 43.13 -1.80
CA ASP A 924 -37.48 42.33 -2.78
C ASP A 924 -38.40 41.85 -3.93
N GLY A 925 -38.09 42.29 -5.16
CA GLY A 925 -38.35 41.53 -6.38
C GLY A 925 -39.77 41.44 -6.93
N SER A 926 -40.77 42.11 -6.34
CA SER A 926 -42.17 41.93 -6.74
C SER A 926 -42.77 43.03 -7.61
N ILE A 927 -42.10 44.18 -7.76
CA ILE A 927 -42.62 45.31 -8.55
C ILE A 927 -41.71 45.60 -9.74
N VAL A 928 -42.27 45.41 -10.93
CA VAL A 928 -41.68 45.72 -12.23
C VAL A 928 -42.28 47.05 -12.68
N ILE A 929 -41.44 48.03 -13.02
CA ILE A 929 -41.89 49.35 -13.51
C ILE A 929 -41.34 49.61 -14.91
N PRO A 930 -42.12 50.28 -15.79
CA PRO A 930 -41.61 50.78 -17.05
C PRO A 930 -40.64 51.95 -16.84
N ILE A 931 -39.73 52.14 -17.80
CA ILE A 931 -38.94 53.37 -17.88
C ILE A 931 -39.82 54.45 -18.55
N PRO A 932 -39.90 55.67 -17.99
CA PRO A 932 -40.70 56.74 -18.56
C PRO A 932 -40.10 57.22 -19.89
N ASP A 933 -40.93 57.94 -20.65
CA ASP A 933 -40.50 58.76 -21.78
C ASP A 933 -39.54 59.84 -21.22
N ILE A 934 -38.23 59.59 -21.28
CA ILE A 934 -37.20 60.52 -20.79
C ILE A 934 -36.73 61.33 -22.00
N ASP A 935 -37.00 62.63 -22.01
CA ASP A 935 -36.32 63.58 -22.89
C ASP A 935 -34.83 63.60 -22.54
N LEU A 936 -34.05 62.84 -23.30
CA LEU A 936 -32.60 62.70 -23.15
C LEU A 936 -31.91 63.82 -23.95
N TYR A 937 -31.44 64.85 -23.24
CA TYR A 937 -30.60 65.93 -23.82
C TYR A 937 -29.13 65.53 -23.91
#